data_AF-A0A1Y0ESM4-F1
#
_entry.id   AF-A0A1Y0ESM4-F1
#
_cell.length_a   1.000
_cell.length_b   1.000
_cell.length_c   1.000
_cell.angle_alpha   90.00
_cell.angle_beta   90.00
_cell.angle_gamma   90.00
#
_symmetry.space_group_name_H-M   'P 1'
#
loop_
_entity.id
_entity.type
_entity.pdbx_description
1 polymer ?
#
loop_
_entity_poly.entity_id
_entity_poly.type
_entity_poly.pdbx_seq_one_letter_code
_entity_poly.pdbx_strand_id
1 'polypeptide(L)'
;MDAAALAQLASSLFRALPGESPAGAPAPGSLQAAPSATSHASPPAKPFGVQPASNPAPPGSPLASPVGLSPNLPGTPLPQGQLPGTNLLPSNPAQVLTLVNRAPALLPHAPAGNGVPDLPFAALPGYEPRLASATDGVPQAVGAAGPAPALASHASAGDANSASPYYFVNPAFGQPGVAQPVPATPTAPADGLEALAHAATAALAPTATVPLVQPPTPAAPAAATASPEPRFYFVDVTLPNGFVTPAKPHPQGTAPTDLPQAQADRHPGFDVNAVRRDFPILAERVNGKPLVWLDNAATTHKPRQVIERIAHFYAHENSNIHRAAHTLAGRATDAYEHAREVVRRFIHAPEVSEVIFVRGTTEAINLVAKAWGGQNVGEGDEIIVSHLEHHANIVPWQQLAQAKGAKLRVIPVDEQGQIRLDEYQKLLNARTKLVAIGHVSNVLGTVVPVKDVVQLARQRGITTLVDGAQSIAHTPVDVQDIGADFFVFSGHKIFAPTGIGVLWGRREVLEAMPPWQGGGNMIADVTFEKTVFQPLPNTFEAGTGNIADAVGLGAALEYVERIGIATISRYEHALVDYGMQQLGSIPGLRLIGTVPGKASVLSFTLAGYTTDEVGQALNAEGIAVRTGHHCAQPILRRFGVETAVRPSLAFYNTFDEIDQLVTVVRRLAGQRR
;
A
#
# COMPACT_ATOMS: atom_id res chain seq x y z
N MET A 1 -25.37 40.92 25.03
CA MET A 1 -24.27 41.89 25.14
C MET A 1 -24.25 42.74 23.88
N ASP A 2 -23.73 43.96 23.94
CA ASP A 2 -23.59 44.83 22.78
C ASP A 2 -22.47 44.33 21.84
N ALA A 3 -22.73 44.35 20.53
CA ALA A 3 -21.77 44.01 19.49
C ALA A 3 -20.58 45.00 19.44
N ALA A 4 -20.80 46.28 19.77
CA ALA A 4 -19.72 47.27 19.83
C ALA A 4 -18.72 46.95 20.96
N ALA A 5 -19.20 46.51 22.12
CA ALA A 5 -18.37 46.10 23.23
C ALA A 5 -17.54 44.83 22.90
N LEU A 6 -18.14 43.85 22.22
CA LEU A 6 -17.43 42.66 21.74
C LEU A 6 -16.33 43.01 20.71
N ALA A 7 -16.60 43.92 19.78
CA ALA A 7 -15.62 44.38 18.80
C ALA A 7 -14.43 45.10 19.46
N GLN A 8 -14.66 45.90 20.51
CA GLN A 8 -13.57 46.54 21.28
C GLN A 8 -12.75 45.51 22.09
N LEU A 9 -13.40 44.52 22.72
CA LEU A 9 -12.72 43.44 23.45
C LEU A 9 -11.85 42.58 22.53
N ALA A 10 -12.33 42.23 21.34
CA ALA A 10 -11.51 41.54 20.34
C ALA A 10 -10.32 42.40 19.89
N SER A 11 -10.56 43.70 19.65
CA SER A 11 -9.52 44.64 19.18
C SER A 11 -8.44 44.94 20.23
N SER A 12 -8.74 44.83 21.53
CA SER A 12 -7.74 44.97 22.60
C SER A 12 -6.93 43.68 22.79
N LEU A 13 -7.57 42.50 22.68
CA LEU A 13 -6.91 41.20 22.81
C LEU A 13 -5.81 41.01 21.75
N PHE A 14 -6.07 41.39 20.49
CA PHE A 14 -5.10 41.31 19.38
C PHE A 14 -4.00 42.40 19.39
N ARG A 15 -3.95 43.26 20.42
CA ARG A 15 -2.91 44.30 20.57
C ARG A 15 -1.99 44.12 21.78
N ALA A 16 -2.28 43.18 22.67
CA ALA A 16 -1.41 42.86 23.81
C ALA A 16 -0.21 42.01 23.37
N LEU A 17 0.98 42.31 23.90
CA LEU A 17 2.15 41.44 23.73
C LEU A 17 2.12 40.27 24.74
N PRO A 18 2.78 39.13 24.45
CA PRO A 18 2.74 37.96 25.32
C PRO A 18 3.27 38.25 26.73
N GLY A 19 2.36 38.28 27.72
CA GLY A 19 2.68 38.53 29.13
C GLY A 19 1.95 39.72 29.76
N GLU A 20 1.34 40.62 28.97
CA GLU A 20 0.59 41.77 29.49
C GLU A 20 -0.93 41.57 29.44
N SER A 21 -1.63 42.01 30.50
CA SER A 21 -3.09 42.00 30.56
C SER A 21 -3.68 43.27 29.93
N PRO A 22 -4.72 43.19 29.06
CA PRO A 22 -5.31 44.38 28.44
C PRO A 22 -5.87 45.38 29.47
N ALA A 23 -5.37 46.61 29.44
CA ALA A 23 -5.89 47.70 30.26
C ALA A 23 -7.29 48.13 29.77
N GLY A 24 -8.27 48.17 30.68
CA GLY A 24 -9.62 48.67 30.39
C GLY A 24 -10.79 47.78 30.85
N ALA A 25 -10.55 46.57 31.37
CA ALA A 25 -11.62 45.75 31.95
C ALA A 25 -12.09 46.32 33.30
N PRO A 26 -13.39 46.57 33.51
CA PRO A 26 -13.91 47.00 34.82
C PRO A 26 -13.85 45.84 35.83
N ALA A 27 -13.42 46.13 37.07
CA ALA A 27 -13.26 45.12 38.10
C ALA A 27 -14.61 44.53 38.55
N PRO A 28 -14.76 43.19 38.65
CA PRO A 28 -15.98 42.56 39.13
C PRO A 28 -16.13 42.77 40.65
N GLY A 29 -17.07 43.63 41.07
CA GLY A 29 -17.04 44.13 42.45
C GLY A 29 -18.34 44.73 43.00
N SER A 30 -19.52 44.15 42.75
CA SER A 30 -20.64 44.12 43.73
C SER A 30 -21.91 43.47 43.18
N LEU A 31 -22.42 42.44 43.87
CA LEU A 31 -23.72 42.48 44.58
C LEU A 31 -24.00 41.16 45.32
N GLN A 32 -24.38 41.28 46.59
CA GLN A 32 -25.07 40.28 47.43
C GLN A 32 -24.44 38.88 47.64
N ALA A 33 -23.64 38.77 48.71
CA ALA A 33 -23.62 37.60 49.58
C ALA A 33 -23.42 38.06 51.03
N ALA A 34 -24.10 37.42 52.00
CA ALA A 34 -24.00 37.73 53.43
C ALA A 34 -24.52 36.56 54.29
N PRO A 35 -24.02 36.36 55.53
CA PRO A 35 -22.65 36.67 55.99
C PRO A 35 -21.99 35.56 56.85
N SER A 36 -20.72 35.80 57.22
CA SER A 36 -19.95 35.19 58.34
C SER A 36 -19.28 33.82 58.09
N ALA A 37 -18.10 33.49 58.69
CA ALA A 37 -17.27 34.20 59.68
C ALA A 37 -15.76 33.85 59.59
N THR A 38 -14.88 34.72 60.11
CA THR A 38 -13.49 34.48 60.65
C THR A 38 -12.38 33.86 59.75
N SER A 39 -11.07 34.11 59.93
CA SER A 39 -10.27 35.29 60.39
C SER A 39 -8.75 35.04 60.19
N HIS A 40 -7.93 36.11 60.12
CA HIS A 40 -6.43 36.13 60.12
C HIS A 40 -5.69 35.54 58.88
N ALA A 41 -4.42 35.87 58.56
CA ALA A 41 -3.63 37.11 58.68
C ALA A 41 -2.33 37.03 57.82
N SER A 42 -1.72 38.18 57.50
CA SER A 42 -0.38 38.37 56.85
C SER A 42 0.32 39.58 57.52
N PRO A 43 1.58 40.01 57.24
CA PRO A 43 2.60 39.67 56.19
C PRO A 43 3.99 39.35 56.86
N PRO A 44 5.24 39.65 56.36
CA PRO A 44 5.79 40.22 55.10
C PRO A 44 6.88 39.34 54.41
N ALA A 45 7.82 39.92 53.62
CA ALA A 45 8.50 39.22 52.50
C ALA A 45 9.99 39.58 52.18
N LYS A 46 10.62 38.73 51.34
CA LYS A 46 11.94 38.86 50.61
C LYS A 46 13.22 38.63 51.46
N PRO A 47 14.41 38.30 50.87
CA PRO A 47 14.79 38.18 49.45
C PRO A 47 15.44 36.81 49.04
N PHE A 48 16.18 36.77 47.92
CA PHE A 48 16.85 35.61 47.28
C PHE A 48 18.02 34.98 48.08
N GLY A 49 18.28 33.68 47.85
CA GLY A 49 19.54 32.99 48.21
C GLY A 49 19.60 31.56 47.64
N VAL A 50 20.81 31.06 47.31
CA VAL A 50 21.02 29.71 46.73
C VAL A 50 21.45 28.71 47.81
N GLN A 51 20.81 27.53 47.85
CA GLN A 51 21.23 26.34 48.62
C GLN A 51 20.94 25.04 47.85
N PRO A 52 21.64 23.92 48.15
CA PRO A 52 21.67 22.73 47.30
C PRO A 52 20.47 21.79 47.48
N ALA A 53 20.32 20.85 46.53
CA ALA A 53 19.25 19.87 46.54
C ALA A 53 19.45 18.78 47.63
N SER A 54 18.46 18.62 48.50
CA SER A 54 18.45 17.59 49.54
C SER A 54 17.05 17.00 49.77
N ASN A 55 16.76 15.88 49.11
CA ASN A 55 15.92 14.82 49.69
C ASN A 55 16.17 13.48 48.96
N PRO A 56 16.28 12.35 49.67
CA PRO A 56 16.50 11.04 49.03
C PRO A 56 15.19 10.46 48.47
N ALA A 57 15.30 9.73 47.36
CA ALA A 57 14.20 8.90 46.85
C ALA A 57 14.04 7.63 47.72
N PRO A 58 12.80 7.11 47.92
CA PRO A 58 12.57 5.92 48.73
C PRO A 58 13.10 4.63 48.06
N PRO A 59 13.45 3.60 48.85
CA PRO A 59 13.99 2.34 48.32
C PRO A 59 12.95 1.55 47.52
N GLY A 60 13.35 1.04 46.35
CA GLY A 60 12.51 0.18 45.49
C GLY A 60 12.65 0.39 43.98
N SER A 61 13.36 1.43 43.52
CA SER A 61 13.55 1.71 42.09
C SER A 61 14.63 0.80 41.44
N PRO A 62 14.38 0.20 40.26
CA PRO A 62 15.25 -0.83 39.66
C PRO A 62 16.52 -0.32 38.96
N LEU A 63 16.97 0.92 39.23
CA LEU A 63 18.18 1.51 38.64
C LEU A 63 19.46 1.16 39.41
N ALA A 64 19.60 -0.10 39.84
CA ALA A 64 20.79 -0.60 40.53
C ALA A 64 21.07 -2.08 40.18
N SER A 65 22.02 -2.31 39.26
CA SER A 65 22.60 -3.63 39.01
C SER A 65 23.94 -3.76 39.75
N PRO A 66 24.14 -4.78 40.61
CA PRO A 66 25.37 -4.93 41.39
C PRO A 66 26.52 -5.51 40.56
N VAL A 67 27.73 -5.00 40.78
CA VAL A 67 28.98 -5.57 40.22
C VAL A 67 29.61 -6.51 41.26
N GLY A 68 29.85 -7.77 40.89
CA GLY A 68 30.29 -8.83 41.80
C GLY A 68 31.35 -9.77 41.22
N LEU A 69 32.61 -9.35 41.35
CA LEU A 69 33.87 -10.12 41.37
C LEU A 69 33.91 -11.61 40.93
N SER A 70 34.86 -11.92 40.03
CA SER A 70 35.64 -13.17 40.05
C SER A 70 37.03 -12.93 39.44
N PRO A 71 38.14 -13.44 40.02
CA PRO A 71 39.49 -13.00 39.64
C PRO A 71 40.27 -13.99 38.75
N ASN A 72 41.05 -13.45 37.80
CA ASN A 72 42.38 -13.95 37.41
C ASN A 72 43.17 -12.88 36.62
N LEU A 73 44.51 -12.93 36.71
CA LEU A 73 45.49 -11.94 36.20
C LEU A 73 46.28 -12.49 34.97
N PRO A 74 47.26 -11.77 34.35
CA PRO A 74 47.65 -10.33 34.43
C PRO A 74 47.80 -9.63 33.04
N GLY A 75 48.00 -8.29 33.03
CA GLY A 75 48.48 -7.56 31.83
C GLY A 75 48.56 -6.02 32.01
N THR A 76 49.77 -5.46 32.09
CA THR A 76 50.09 -4.03 32.36
C THR A 76 50.20 -3.17 31.08
N PRO A 77 50.26 -1.82 31.16
CA PRO A 77 49.61 -0.87 32.08
C PRO A 77 48.89 0.30 31.36
N LEU A 78 48.11 1.12 32.08
CA LEU A 78 47.55 2.40 31.59
C LEU A 78 48.28 3.62 32.18
N PRO A 79 48.59 4.67 31.39
CA PRO A 79 48.92 6.00 31.91
C PRO A 79 47.70 6.66 32.56
N GLN A 80 47.91 7.39 33.66
CA GLN A 80 46.85 8.17 34.31
C GLN A 80 46.67 9.55 33.65
N GLY A 81 45.44 10.01 33.47
CA GLY A 81 45.16 11.41 33.13
C GLY A 81 43.77 11.75 32.60
N GLN A 82 42.78 11.93 33.51
CA GLN A 82 41.55 12.75 33.35
C GLN A 82 40.56 12.37 32.21
N LEU A 83 39.23 12.39 32.36
CA LEU A 83 38.26 12.51 33.47
C LEU A 83 36.99 11.73 33.04
N PRO A 84 36.13 11.24 33.95
CA PRO A 84 34.97 10.41 33.57
C PRO A 84 33.77 11.24 33.09
N GLY A 85 33.05 10.79 32.05
CA GLY A 85 31.74 11.36 31.70
C GLY A 85 31.15 11.07 30.31
N THR A 86 31.96 10.65 29.32
CA THR A 86 31.51 10.50 27.92
C THR A 86 31.26 9.05 27.52
N ASN A 87 29.99 8.66 27.39
CA ASN A 87 29.61 7.37 26.81
C ASN A 87 29.91 7.34 25.30
N LEU A 88 30.72 6.39 24.87
CA LEU A 88 31.03 6.15 23.46
C LEU A 88 29.88 5.40 22.77
N LEU A 89 29.47 5.88 21.59
CA LEU A 89 28.60 5.13 20.69
C LEU A 89 29.41 4.00 20.01
N PRO A 90 28.89 2.77 19.91
CA PRO A 90 29.58 1.68 19.22
C PRO A 90 29.62 1.93 17.71
N SER A 91 30.81 1.88 17.12
CA SER A 91 31.03 2.08 15.68
C SER A 91 30.83 0.80 14.86
N ASN A 92 30.27 0.95 13.65
CA ASN A 92 29.94 -0.14 12.75
C ASN A 92 31.18 -0.63 11.93
N PRO A 93 31.58 -1.91 11.99
CA PRO A 93 32.83 -2.38 11.40
C PRO A 93 32.70 -2.76 9.91
N ALA A 94 32.62 -1.78 9.01
CA ALA A 94 32.71 -2.03 7.56
C ALA A 94 33.13 -0.79 6.72
N GLN A 95 34.42 -0.45 6.67
CA GLN A 95 35.02 0.26 5.53
C GLN A 95 36.42 -0.29 5.21
N VAL A 96 36.56 -0.86 4.02
CA VAL A 96 37.85 -1.23 3.41
C VAL A 96 38.22 -0.13 2.43
N LEU A 97 39.47 0.36 2.49
CA LEU A 97 39.96 1.42 1.61
C LEU A 97 40.28 0.87 0.21
N THR A 98 39.68 1.46 -0.82
CA THR A 98 40.14 1.36 -2.21
C THR A 98 40.29 2.75 -2.81
N LEU A 99 41.55 3.21 -2.93
CA LEU A 99 41.90 4.33 -3.80
C LEU A 99 41.89 3.90 -5.28
N VAL A 100 42.09 4.88 -6.16
CA VAL A 100 42.34 4.72 -7.61
C VAL A 100 41.08 4.44 -8.46
N ASN A 101 40.34 5.50 -8.78
CA ASN A 101 40.54 6.13 -10.09
C ASN A 101 40.05 7.60 -10.12
N ARG A 102 40.65 8.42 -11.00
CA ARG A 102 40.23 9.81 -11.24
C ARG A 102 39.52 9.92 -12.60
N ALA A 103 38.35 10.54 -12.62
CA ALA A 103 37.79 11.16 -13.82
C ALA A 103 38.30 12.61 -13.96
N PRO A 104 38.41 13.17 -15.17
CA PRO A 104 38.96 14.52 -15.38
C PRO A 104 37.97 15.62 -14.95
N ALA A 105 38.51 16.72 -14.41
CA ALA A 105 37.73 17.91 -14.07
C ALA A 105 37.44 18.77 -15.32
N LEU A 106 36.26 19.39 -15.35
CA LEU A 106 35.94 20.46 -16.29
C LEU A 106 36.64 21.77 -15.88
N LEU A 107 36.94 22.63 -16.86
CA LEU A 107 37.65 23.90 -16.64
C LEU A 107 36.72 24.98 -16.06
N PRO A 108 37.23 25.89 -15.20
CA PRO A 108 36.42 26.85 -14.46
C PRO A 108 36.19 28.18 -15.20
N HIS A 109 34.97 28.70 -15.16
CA HIS A 109 34.55 30.09 -15.35
C HIS A 109 33.38 30.33 -14.36
N ALA A 110 33.23 31.44 -13.64
CA ALA A 110 34.00 32.69 -13.52
C ALA A 110 33.92 33.18 -12.04
N PRO A 111 34.81 34.09 -11.57
CA PRO A 111 34.91 34.42 -10.14
C PRO A 111 33.77 35.32 -9.61
N ALA A 112 33.36 35.08 -8.36
CA ALA A 112 32.48 35.99 -7.61
C ALA A 112 33.26 37.20 -7.06
N GLY A 113 32.67 38.39 -7.18
CA GLY A 113 33.35 39.68 -6.96
C GLY A 113 33.51 40.15 -5.50
N ASN A 114 33.78 39.26 -4.55
CA ASN A 114 33.91 39.63 -3.11
C ASN A 114 35.10 39.00 -2.34
N GLY A 115 35.94 38.17 -2.97
CA GLY A 115 37.35 38.01 -2.57
C GLY A 115 37.66 37.37 -1.19
N VAL A 116 36.88 36.39 -0.73
CA VAL A 116 37.16 35.60 0.49
C VAL A 116 37.19 34.11 0.13
N PRO A 117 38.15 33.30 0.62
CA PRO A 117 38.24 31.87 0.30
C PRO A 117 37.30 31.02 1.17
N ASP A 118 36.62 30.05 0.55
CA ASP A 118 35.76 29.08 1.25
C ASP A 118 36.55 28.05 2.07
N LEU A 119 36.13 27.84 3.32
CA LEU A 119 36.57 26.72 4.17
C LEU A 119 35.36 25.86 4.53
N PRO A 120 35.33 24.56 4.17
CA PRO A 120 34.19 23.70 4.44
C PRO A 120 34.19 23.24 5.90
N PHE A 121 33.19 23.67 6.68
CA PHE A 121 32.88 23.12 7.99
C PHE A 121 31.48 22.49 7.99
N ALA A 122 31.40 21.20 8.28
CA ALA A 122 30.13 20.49 8.36
C ALA A 122 29.54 20.60 9.78
N ALA A 123 28.27 21.02 9.86
CA ALA A 123 27.52 21.09 11.11
C ALA A 123 26.12 20.45 10.92
N LEU A 124 25.59 19.85 12.00
CA LEU A 124 24.34 19.09 11.98
C LEU A 124 23.11 20.01 11.99
N PRO A 125 21.99 19.63 11.36
CA PRO A 125 20.77 20.45 11.32
C PRO A 125 20.01 20.38 12.65
N GLY A 126 20.02 21.48 13.40
CA GLY A 126 19.01 21.77 14.43
C GLY A 126 17.79 22.47 13.82
N TYR A 127 16.59 22.20 14.34
CA TYR A 127 15.32 22.66 13.77
C TYR A 127 14.54 23.51 14.78
N GLU A 128 14.33 24.79 14.50
CA GLU A 128 13.26 25.63 15.06
C GLU A 128 12.94 26.82 14.13
N PRO A 129 11.72 27.41 14.19
CA PRO A 129 11.15 28.19 13.10
C PRO A 129 11.26 29.71 13.24
N ARG A 130 11.14 30.44 12.11
CA ARG A 130 10.85 31.89 12.09
C ARG A 130 9.91 32.32 10.95
N LEU A 131 8.75 32.84 11.33
CA LEU A 131 8.02 33.89 10.62
C LEU A 131 8.26 35.22 11.40
N ALA A 132 8.17 36.42 10.85
CA ALA A 132 8.13 36.92 9.47
C ALA A 132 8.33 38.47 9.50
N SER A 133 8.04 39.17 8.39
CA SER A 133 7.84 40.64 8.28
C SER A 133 9.11 41.52 8.20
N ALA A 134 9.14 42.68 7.51
CA ALA A 134 8.52 43.15 6.24
C ALA A 134 9.03 44.58 5.94
N THR A 135 9.13 44.98 4.66
CA THR A 135 8.91 46.38 4.19
C THR A 135 8.82 46.48 2.65
N ASP A 136 8.00 47.45 2.21
CA ASP A 136 7.94 48.30 1.00
C ASP A 136 9.08 48.23 -0.06
N GLY A 137 8.88 48.59 -1.34
CA GLY A 137 7.74 49.24 -2.01
C GLY A 137 7.98 49.48 -3.53
N VAL A 138 7.06 50.19 -4.21
CA VAL A 138 6.99 50.31 -5.69
C VAL A 138 7.70 51.54 -6.28
N PRO A 139 8.30 51.44 -7.49
CA PRO A 139 8.49 52.56 -8.44
C PRO A 139 7.80 52.36 -9.81
N GLN A 140 7.64 53.43 -10.60
CA GLN A 140 6.78 53.49 -11.81
C GLN A 140 7.38 54.30 -12.99
N ALA A 141 7.12 53.88 -14.24
CA ALA A 141 7.28 54.60 -15.54
C ALA A 141 8.73 55.06 -15.93
N VAL A 142 9.12 55.55 -17.14
CA VAL A 142 8.55 55.94 -18.47
C VAL A 142 9.61 55.58 -19.56
N GLY A 143 9.41 55.34 -20.88
CA GLY A 143 8.23 55.21 -21.76
C GLY A 143 8.29 56.06 -23.06
N ALA A 144 8.88 55.61 -24.20
CA ALA A 144 8.98 56.43 -25.44
C ALA A 144 9.03 55.68 -26.80
N ALA A 145 8.35 56.28 -27.81
CA ALA A 145 8.47 56.14 -29.29
C ALA A 145 8.13 54.80 -30.01
N GLY A 146 7.39 54.92 -31.14
CA GLY A 146 7.10 53.85 -32.14
C GLY A 146 7.90 54.04 -33.45
N PRO A 147 7.37 53.75 -34.67
CA PRO A 147 5.96 53.62 -35.05
C PRO A 147 5.57 52.26 -35.71
N ALA A 148 4.30 52.14 -36.12
CA ALA A 148 3.75 51.01 -36.89
C ALA A 148 3.53 51.37 -38.38
N PRO A 149 3.19 50.39 -39.24
CA PRO A 149 2.32 50.59 -40.40
C PRO A 149 0.92 49.99 -40.18
N ALA A 150 -0.04 50.41 -41.02
CA ALA A 150 -1.43 49.92 -41.03
C ALA A 150 -1.91 49.74 -42.50
N LEU A 151 -3.21 49.47 -42.67
CA LEU A 151 -3.92 49.13 -43.93
C LEU A 151 -3.80 47.64 -44.33
N ALA A 152 -4.79 47.01 -44.97
CA ALA A 152 -6.05 47.54 -45.53
C ALA A 152 -7.26 46.63 -45.22
N SER A 153 -8.47 47.20 -45.35
CA SER A 153 -9.74 46.48 -45.27
C SER A 153 -10.24 46.04 -46.65
N HIS A 154 -10.68 44.78 -46.79
CA HIS A 154 -11.54 44.36 -47.90
C HIS A 154 -12.56 43.32 -47.43
N ALA A 155 -13.76 43.40 -47.98
CA ALA A 155 -14.79 42.38 -47.89
C ALA A 155 -15.17 41.91 -49.29
N SER A 156 -15.19 40.60 -49.52
CA SER A 156 -15.72 39.97 -50.73
C SER A 156 -16.11 38.53 -50.41
N ALA A 157 -17.21 38.05 -50.99
CA ALA A 157 -17.67 36.67 -50.85
C ALA A 157 -16.99 35.73 -51.85
N GLY A 158 -16.89 34.45 -51.51
CA GLY A 158 -16.35 33.39 -52.37
C GLY A 158 -16.23 32.07 -51.59
N ASP A 159 -16.72 30.98 -52.18
CA ASP A 159 -16.95 29.70 -51.51
C ASP A 159 -15.70 28.82 -51.24
N ALA A 160 -15.95 27.78 -50.42
CA ALA A 160 -15.40 26.42 -50.47
C ALA A 160 -14.41 25.95 -49.38
N ASN A 161 -14.87 24.95 -48.62
CA ASN A 161 -14.13 23.86 -47.97
C ASN A 161 -12.74 24.10 -47.35
N SER A 162 -12.72 24.11 -46.02
CA SER A 162 -11.78 23.25 -45.28
C SER A 162 -12.48 22.67 -44.03
N ALA A 163 -12.19 21.41 -43.69
CA ALA A 163 -12.84 20.71 -42.58
C ALA A 163 -11.92 20.69 -41.33
N SER A 164 -12.50 20.94 -40.16
CA SER A 164 -11.80 20.82 -38.88
C SER A 164 -11.89 19.38 -38.33
N PRO A 165 -10.80 18.76 -37.86
CA PRO A 165 -10.75 17.32 -37.55
C PRO A 165 -11.29 16.96 -36.14
N TYR A 166 -12.30 17.66 -35.62
CA TYR A 166 -12.82 17.47 -34.26
C TYR A 166 -14.35 17.27 -34.25
N TYR A 167 -14.79 16.05 -33.96
CA TYR A 167 -16.16 15.57 -34.23
C TYR A 167 -17.25 16.02 -33.22
N PHE A 168 -16.88 16.61 -32.07
CA PHE A 168 -17.81 16.77 -30.93
C PHE A 168 -18.32 18.19 -30.65
N VAL A 169 -18.18 19.14 -31.59
CA VAL A 169 -18.67 20.53 -31.40
C VAL A 169 -19.38 21.06 -32.66
N ASN A 170 -20.67 20.76 -32.82
CA ASN A 170 -21.57 21.58 -33.64
C ASN A 170 -23.04 21.42 -33.20
N PRO A 171 -23.70 22.45 -32.64
CA PRO A 171 -25.08 22.37 -32.17
C PRO A 171 -26.09 22.74 -33.28
N ALA A 172 -26.37 21.80 -34.19
CA ALA A 172 -27.42 21.92 -35.19
C ALA A 172 -28.11 20.56 -35.43
N PHE A 173 -29.36 20.60 -35.91
CA PHE A 173 -30.32 19.48 -35.99
C PHE A 173 -30.75 18.94 -34.60
N GLY A 174 -32.03 18.66 -34.32
CA GLY A 174 -33.25 18.94 -35.09
C GLY A 174 -34.45 18.22 -34.48
N GLN A 175 -35.36 18.94 -33.82
CA GLN A 175 -36.57 18.40 -33.18
C GLN A 175 -37.81 18.59 -34.08
N PRO A 176 -38.65 17.56 -34.27
CA PRO A 176 -40.06 17.70 -34.62
C PRO A 176 -40.94 17.28 -33.41
N GLY A 177 -41.54 18.25 -32.74
CA GLY A 177 -42.44 17.99 -31.60
C GLY A 177 -43.90 17.84 -32.00
N VAL A 178 -44.70 17.26 -31.09
CA VAL A 178 -46.17 17.38 -31.07
C VAL A 178 -46.56 17.78 -29.65
N ALA A 179 -47.49 18.74 -29.50
CA ALA A 179 -47.86 19.29 -28.21
C ALA A 179 -49.38 19.50 -28.10
N GLN A 180 -49.96 19.22 -26.94
CA GLN A 180 -51.15 19.86 -26.35
C GLN A 180 -51.12 19.69 -24.81
N PRO A 181 -51.87 20.48 -24.01
CA PRO A 181 -51.37 20.96 -22.72
C PRO A 181 -52.16 20.49 -21.48
N VAL A 182 -51.58 20.77 -20.29
CA VAL A 182 -52.25 20.75 -18.99
C VAL A 182 -52.03 22.11 -18.30
N PRO A 183 -53.08 22.78 -17.76
CA PRO A 183 -52.97 24.15 -17.27
C PRO A 183 -52.62 24.31 -15.78
N ALA A 184 -51.84 25.36 -15.50
CA ALA A 184 -51.78 26.20 -14.29
C ALA A 184 -52.12 25.63 -12.88
N THR A 185 -51.11 25.65 -12.01
CA THR A 185 -51.26 25.75 -10.54
C THR A 185 -51.88 27.09 -10.12
N PRO A 186 -52.58 27.15 -8.97
CA PRO A 186 -52.16 28.15 -7.97
C PRO A 186 -52.29 27.71 -6.49
N THR A 187 -51.47 28.35 -5.64
CA THR A 187 -51.63 28.59 -4.17
C THR A 187 -51.66 27.41 -3.18
N ALA A 188 -50.89 27.56 -2.09
CA ALA A 188 -50.92 26.75 -0.86
C ALA A 188 -51.83 27.41 0.21
N PRO A 189 -52.03 26.79 1.39
CA PRO A 189 -51.09 27.03 2.51
C PRO A 189 -50.69 25.75 3.28
N ALA A 190 -50.23 25.89 4.53
CA ALA A 190 -49.51 24.89 5.31
C ALA A 190 -50.35 24.20 6.42
N ASP A 191 -49.64 23.49 7.30
CA ASP A 191 -50.04 22.83 8.56
C ASP A 191 -50.82 21.50 8.47
N GLY A 192 -50.54 20.59 9.42
CA GLY A 192 -51.10 19.23 9.46
C GLY A 192 -50.23 18.12 10.10
N LEU A 193 -49.17 18.46 10.85
CA LEU A 193 -48.19 17.49 11.39
C LEU A 193 -48.68 16.71 12.64
N GLU A 194 -49.98 16.40 12.72
CA GLU A 194 -50.60 15.59 13.78
C GLU A 194 -51.08 14.22 13.27
N ALA A 195 -51.22 14.02 11.96
CA ALA A 195 -51.83 12.83 11.35
C ALA A 195 -51.02 11.51 11.48
N LEU A 196 -49.80 11.55 12.04
CA LEU A 196 -48.92 10.38 12.19
C LEU A 196 -48.84 9.81 13.62
N ALA A 197 -49.50 10.45 14.60
CA ALA A 197 -49.41 10.07 16.02
C ALA A 197 -50.39 8.95 16.46
N HIS A 198 -51.12 8.31 15.55
CA HIS A 198 -52.19 7.34 15.87
C HIS A 198 -52.04 5.96 15.20
N ALA A 199 -50.84 5.63 14.70
CA ALA A 199 -50.55 4.34 14.05
C ALA A 199 -49.68 3.37 14.88
N ALA A 200 -49.33 3.71 16.12
CA ALA A 200 -48.21 3.09 16.86
C ALA A 200 -48.57 2.41 18.21
N THR A 201 -49.85 2.24 18.55
CA THR A 201 -50.29 1.77 19.89
C THR A 201 -51.42 0.73 19.85
N ALA A 202 -51.20 -0.40 19.18
CA ALA A 202 -52.05 -1.59 19.30
C ALA A 202 -51.25 -2.90 19.13
N ALA A 203 -51.73 -3.97 19.78
CA ALA A 203 -51.27 -5.37 19.69
C ALA A 203 -49.89 -5.73 20.29
N LEU A 204 -49.86 -5.94 21.62
CA LEU A 204 -48.86 -6.76 22.31
C LEU A 204 -49.51 -8.05 22.86
N ALA A 205 -49.16 -9.20 22.27
CA ALA A 205 -49.30 -10.56 22.83
C ALA A 205 -50.74 -11.08 23.15
N PRO A 206 -50.91 -12.38 23.50
CA PRO A 206 -50.49 -13.52 22.69
C PRO A 206 -51.57 -14.63 22.54
N THR A 207 -51.52 -15.41 21.46
CA THR A 207 -52.17 -16.72 21.35
C THR A 207 -51.36 -17.64 20.43
N ALA A 208 -51.46 -18.96 20.64
CA ALA A 208 -50.60 -19.94 19.99
C ALA A 208 -51.38 -21.03 19.24
N THR A 209 -50.86 -21.43 18.08
CA THR A 209 -50.92 -22.80 17.54
C THR A 209 -49.81 -23.00 16.52
N VAL A 210 -49.17 -24.18 16.52
CA VAL A 210 -48.07 -24.53 15.60
C VAL A 210 -48.53 -25.62 14.64
N PRO A 211 -48.41 -25.45 13.32
CA PRO A 211 -48.62 -26.54 12.37
C PRO A 211 -47.39 -27.46 12.31
N LEU A 212 -47.58 -28.78 12.44
CA LEU A 212 -46.49 -29.74 12.27
C LEU A 212 -46.12 -29.90 10.78
N VAL A 213 -44.83 -29.85 10.49
CA VAL A 213 -44.24 -30.30 9.21
C VAL A 213 -43.80 -31.75 9.37
N GLN A 214 -44.13 -32.61 8.40
CA GLN A 214 -43.78 -34.04 8.44
C GLN A 214 -42.34 -34.28 7.94
N PRO A 215 -41.58 -35.21 8.56
CA PRO A 215 -40.27 -35.62 8.07
C PRO A 215 -40.38 -36.61 6.89
N PRO A 216 -39.38 -36.66 5.98
CA PRO A 216 -39.39 -37.58 4.84
C PRO A 216 -39.09 -39.04 5.23
N THR A 217 -39.73 -39.97 4.52
CA THR A 217 -39.63 -41.43 4.75
C THR A 217 -38.31 -42.03 4.22
N PRO A 218 -37.64 -42.94 4.95
CA PRO A 218 -36.43 -43.61 4.47
C PRO A 218 -36.74 -44.73 3.46
N ALA A 219 -35.86 -44.91 2.47
CA ALA A 219 -35.88 -46.03 1.52
C ALA A 219 -34.98 -47.19 2.00
N ALA A 220 -35.40 -48.43 1.71
CA ALA A 220 -34.69 -49.66 2.09
C ALA A 220 -33.63 -50.08 1.04
N PRO A 221 -32.62 -50.91 1.40
CA PRO A 221 -31.41 -51.08 0.59
C PRO A 221 -31.56 -52.12 -0.54
N ALA A 222 -30.82 -51.90 -1.64
CA ALA A 222 -30.52 -52.91 -2.65
C ALA A 222 -29.17 -53.59 -2.35
N ALA A 223 -29.02 -54.85 -2.77
CA ALA A 223 -27.91 -55.72 -2.34
C ALA A 223 -26.56 -55.40 -3.01
N ALA A 224 -25.47 -55.70 -2.31
CA ALA A 224 -24.11 -55.57 -2.81
C ALA A 224 -23.64 -56.81 -3.60
N THR A 225 -22.88 -56.57 -4.67
CA THR A 225 -22.04 -57.58 -5.34
C THR A 225 -20.61 -57.03 -5.46
N ALA A 226 -19.64 -57.75 -4.90
CA ALA A 226 -18.26 -57.28 -4.83
C ALA A 226 -17.46 -57.49 -6.14
N SER A 227 -16.46 -56.66 -6.37
CA SER A 227 -15.32 -56.89 -7.27
C SER A 227 -14.08 -56.18 -6.70
N PRO A 228 -12.85 -56.71 -6.86
CA PRO A 228 -11.71 -56.30 -6.05
C PRO A 228 -10.73 -55.30 -6.70
N GLU A 229 -10.01 -54.59 -5.83
CA GLU A 229 -8.71 -53.93 -6.04
C GLU A 229 -8.65 -52.67 -6.96
N PRO A 230 -7.73 -51.71 -6.68
CA PRO A 230 -7.77 -50.37 -7.25
C PRO A 230 -7.04 -50.24 -8.59
N ARG A 231 -7.52 -49.33 -9.46
CA ARG A 231 -6.82 -48.91 -10.67
C ARG A 231 -6.49 -47.41 -10.61
N PHE A 232 -5.24 -47.12 -10.25
CA PHE A 232 -4.61 -45.84 -10.56
C PHE A 232 -4.49 -45.71 -12.09
N TYR A 233 -4.68 -44.50 -12.62
CA TYR A 233 -4.36 -44.18 -14.01
C TYR A 233 -3.71 -42.79 -14.08
N PHE A 234 -2.39 -42.79 -14.17
CA PHE A 234 -1.58 -41.62 -14.49
C PHE A 234 -0.74 -41.95 -15.72
N VAL A 235 -0.50 -40.93 -16.55
CA VAL A 235 0.35 -40.95 -17.75
C VAL A 235 -0.18 -41.82 -18.91
N ASP A 236 -0.81 -41.17 -19.89
CA ASP A 236 -0.20 -41.03 -21.22
C ASP A 236 -0.95 -39.96 -22.03
N VAL A 237 -0.28 -38.82 -22.29
CA VAL A 237 -0.80 -37.75 -23.18
C VAL A 237 0.36 -37.24 -24.04
N THR A 238 0.41 -37.70 -25.29
CA THR A 238 1.24 -37.11 -26.33
C THR A 238 0.51 -35.90 -26.92
N LEU A 239 1.16 -34.73 -27.01
CA LEU A 239 0.56 -33.49 -27.53
C LEU A 239 0.82 -33.33 -29.05
N PRO A 240 -0.21 -33.38 -29.93
CA PRO A 240 -0.05 -33.26 -31.38
C PRO A 240 -0.20 -31.82 -31.91
N ASN A 241 0.33 -30.82 -31.21
CA ASN A 241 0.03 -29.40 -31.44
C ASN A 241 1.29 -28.53 -31.58
N GLY A 242 1.99 -28.62 -32.72
CA GLY A 242 3.14 -27.78 -33.04
C GLY A 242 2.77 -26.31 -33.34
N PHE A 243 3.52 -25.36 -32.79
CA PHE A 243 3.35 -23.92 -33.03
C PHE A 243 3.94 -23.46 -34.36
N VAL A 244 3.22 -22.62 -35.11
CA VAL A 244 3.77 -21.69 -36.12
C VAL A 244 2.95 -20.38 -36.15
N THR A 245 3.60 -19.24 -36.28
CA THR A 245 3.00 -17.89 -36.45
C THR A 245 2.73 -17.54 -37.93
N PRO A 246 1.92 -16.51 -38.26
CA PRO A 246 1.12 -16.51 -39.50
C PRO A 246 1.81 -15.95 -40.76
N ALA A 247 1.52 -16.54 -41.94
CA ALA A 247 1.97 -16.02 -43.24
C ALA A 247 1.04 -16.36 -44.45
N LYS A 248 0.07 -15.47 -44.75
CA LYS A 248 -0.62 -15.25 -46.06
C LYS A 248 -1.43 -16.41 -46.70
N PRO A 249 -2.33 -16.15 -47.70
CA PRO A 249 -3.52 -16.99 -47.90
C PRO A 249 -3.72 -17.69 -49.28
N HIS A 250 -4.67 -18.64 -49.28
CA HIS A 250 -5.41 -19.24 -50.43
C HIS A 250 -4.68 -20.20 -51.38
N PRO A 251 -5.42 -21.07 -52.16
CA PRO A 251 -6.88 -21.26 -52.25
C PRO A 251 -7.42 -22.71 -52.06
N GLN A 252 -8.74 -22.78 -51.77
CA GLN A 252 -9.74 -23.84 -52.11
C GLN A 252 -9.51 -25.34 -51.76
N GLY A 253 -10.52 -25.91 -51.08
CA GLY A 253 -10.78 -27.36 -50.95
C GLY A 253 -12.06 -27.59 -50.14
N THR A 254 -13.11 -28.18 -50.73
CA THR A 254 -14.49 -28.18 -50.17
C THR A 254 -15.03 -29.57 -49.84
N ALA A 255 -15.41 -29.80 -48.57
CA ALA A 255 -16.43 -30.78 -48.17
C ALA A 255 -16.94 -30.44 -46.74
N PRO A 256 -18.24 -30.57 -46.44
CA PRO A 256 -18.80 -30.31 -45.10
C PRO A 256 -19.00 -31.60 -44.28
N THR A 257 -18.87 -31.50 -42.96
CA THR A 257 -19.44 -32.45 -41.99
C THR A 257 -19.87 -31.69 -40.74
N ASP A 258 -21.19 -31.51 -40.59
CA ASP A 258 -21.78 -30.90 -39.40
C ASP A 258 -21.68 -31.84 -38.20
N LEU A 259 -21.02 -31.39 -37.13
CA LEU A 259 -21.13 -31.94 -35.79
C LEU A 259 -21.42 -30.80 -34.82
N PRO A 260 -22.29 -30.98 -33.81
CA PRO A 260 -22.62 -29.90 -32.88
C PRO A 260 -21.38 -29.46 -32.10
N GLN A 261 -20.90 -28.25 -32.36
CA GLN A 261 -19.87 -27.64 -31.52
C GLN A 261 -20.47 -27.41 -30.13
N ALA A 262 -20.03 -28.22 -29.16
CA ALA A 262 -20.13 -27.86 -27.76
C ALA A 262 -19.54 -26.44 -27.59
N GLN A 263 -20.16 -25.62 -26.75
CA GLN A 263 -19.75 -24.23 -26.56
C GLN A 263 -18.40 -24.18 -25.82
N ALA A 264 -17.32 -24.24 -26.58
CA ALA A 264 -15.99 -23.87 -26.09
C ALA A 264 -16.05 -22.45 -25.54
N ASP A 265 -15.39 -22.22 -24.41
CA ASP A 265 -15.50 -20.98 -23.64
C ASP A 265 -15.28 -19.75 -24.52
N ARG A 266 -16.32 -18.93 -24.66
CA ARG A 266 -16.32 -17.72 -25.51
C ARG A 266 -15.56 -16.55 -24.87
N HIS A 267 -14.47 -16.84 -24.16
CA HIS A 267 -13.49 -15.84 -23.81
C HIS A 267 -12.67 -15.49 -25.05
N PRO A 268 -12.74 -14.24 -25.57
CA PRO A 268 -11.84 -13.83 -26.64
C PRO A 268 -10.38 -13.95 -26.19
N GLY A 269 -9.49 -14.25 -27.13
CA GLY A 269 -8.06 -14.36 -26.84
C GLY A 269 -7.50 -13.09 -26.20
N PHE A 270 -6.57 -13.24 -25.26
CA PHE A 270 -5.98 -12.12 -24.54
C PHE A 270 -5.10 -11.27 -25.46
N ASP A 271 -5.66 -10.16 -25.98
CA ASP A 271 -4.92 -9.20 -26.80
C ASP A 271 -4.03 -8.32 -25.90
N VAL A 272 -2.83 -8.83 -25.61
CA VAL A 272 -1.77 -8.09 -24.91
C VAL A 272 -1.44 -6.76 -25.60
N ASN A 273 -1.59 -6.64 -26.93
CA ASN A 273 -1.32 -5.39 -27.64
C ASN A 273 -2.43 -4.36 -27.44
N ALA A 274 -3.69 -4.77 -27.23
CA ALA A 274 -4.74 -3.88 -26.74
C ALA A 274 -4.44 -3.41 -25.32
N VAL A 275 -4.10 -4.34 -24.42
CA VAL A 275 -3.83 -4.03 -23.02
C VAL A 275 -2.61 -3.09 -22.88
N ARG A 276 -1.53 -3.31 -23.63
CA ARG A 276 -0.35 -2.41 -23.66
C ARG A 276 -0.68 -0.97 -24.07
N ARG A 277 -1.68 -0.73 -24.94
CA ARG A 277 -2.10 0.63 -25.34
C ARG A 277 -2.74 1.44 -24.20
N ASP A 278 -3.15 0.78 -23.11
CA ASP A 278 -3.61 1.47 -21.90
C ASP A 278 -2.46 1.91 -20.98
N PHE A 279 -1.23 1.40 -21.14
CA PHE A 279 -0.08 1.77 -20.30
C PHE A 279 0.88 2.72 -21.07
N PRO A 280 0.69 4.05 -21.00
CA PRO A 280 1.40 4.99 -21.89
C PRO A 280 2.94 4.93 -21.76
N ILE A 281 3.46 4.65 -20.56
CA ILE A 281 4.89 4.53 -20.29
C ILE A 281 5.58 3.36 -21.05
N LEU A 282 4.84 2.35 -21.51
CA LEU A 282 5.39 1.27 -22.34
C LEU A 282 5.73 1.70 -23.78
N ALA A 283 5.37 2.92 -24.18
CA ALA A 283 5.79 3.52 -25.45
C ALA A 283 7.13 4.26 -25.36
N GLU A 284 7.68 4.44 -24.15
CA GLU A 284 8.93 5.18 -23.93
C GLU A 284 10.18 4.49 -24.47
N ARG A 285 11.24 5.28 -24.63
CA ARG A 285 12.57 4.78 -25.02
C ARG A 285 13.62 4.98 -23.93
N VAL A 286 14.30 3.90 -23.56
CA VAL A 286 15.43 3.90 -22.63
C VAL A 286 16.70 3.58 -23.42
N ASN A 287 17.74 4.39 -23.27
CA ASN A 287 19.01 4.24 -24.00
C ASN A 287 18.83 4.14 -25.54
N GLY A 288 17.83 4.86 -26.08
CA GLY A 288 17.46 4.89 -27.50
C GLY A 288 16.59 3.70 -27.97
N LYS A 289 16.43 2.68 -27.15
CA LYS A 289 15.70 1.42 -27.45
C LYS A 289 14.30 1.44 -26.81
N PRO A 290 13.31 0.67 -27.32
CA PRO A 290 12.02 0.54 -26.66
C PRO A 290 12.16 0.05 -25.22
N LEU A 291 11.35 0.56 -24.30
CA LEU A 291 11.31 0.07 -22.92
C LEU A 291 10.80 -1.38 -22.86
N VAL A 292 11.57 -2.26 -22.20
CA VAL A 292 11.15 -3.60 -21.80
C VAL A 292 11.14 -3.67 -20.27
N TRP A 293 9.98 -3.47 -19.66
CA TRP A 293 9.84 -3.37 -18.20
C TRP A 293 9.58 -4.71 -17.53
N LEU A 294 10.55 -5.20 -16.74
CA LEU A 294 10.53 -6.49 -16.03
C LEU A 294 10.84 -6.34 -14.52
N ASP A 295 10.56 -5.20 -13.88
CA ASP A 295 10.65 -5.02 -12.40
C ASP A 295 9.27 -4.89 -11.72
N ASN A 296 8.26 -5.55 -12.30
CA ASN A 296 6.86 -5.52 -11.86
C ASN A 296 6.69 -5.92 -10.38
N ALA A 297 7.45 -6.90 -9.90
CA ALA A 297 7.41 -7.34 -8.50
C ALA A 297 8.10 -6.38 -7.52
N ALA A 298 8.64 -5.25 -7.98
CA ALA A 298 8.93 -4.07 -7.15
C ALA A 298 7.80 -3.04 -7.29
N THR A 299 7.45 -2.65 -8.51
CA THR A 299 6.30 -1.80 -8.79
C THR A 299 5.79 -2.01 -10.22
N THR A 300 4.48 -1.93 -10.40
CA THR A 300 3.82 -2.02 -11.71
C THR A 300 3.71 -0.63 -12.36
N HIS A 301 3.56 -0.59 -13.68
CA HIS A 301 3.10 0.60 -14.39
C HIS A 301 1.60 0.82 -14.21
N LYS A 302 1.10 1.99 -14.62
CA LYS A 302 -0.27 2.46 -14.36
C LYS A 302 -1.04 2.57 -15.68
N PRO A 303 -2.26 2.02 -15.79
CA PRO A 303 -3.08 2.21 -16.98
C PRO A 303 -3.64 3.63 -16.99
N ARG A 304 -3.95 4.14 -18.18
CA ARG A 304 -4.42 5.51 -18.41
C ARG A 304 -5.65 5.84 -17.56
N GLN A 305 -6.56 4.87 -17.39
CA GLN A 305 -7.77 4.96 -16.59
C GLN A 305 -7.49 5.32 -15.12
N VAL A 306 -6.39 4.81 -14.53
CA VAL A 306 -5.98 5.15 -13.16
C VAL A 306 -5.43 6.58 -13.10
N ILE A 307 -4.59 6.95 -14.08
CA ILE A 307 -3.99 8.29 -14.19
C ILE A 307 -5.10 9.36 -14.36
N GLU A 308 -6.04 9.10 -15.26
CA GLU A 308 -7.19 9.97 -15.55
C GLU A 308 -8.16 10.04 -14.37
N ARG A 309 -8.39 8.95 -13.63
CA ARG A 309 -9.26 8.96 -12.44
C ARG A 309 -8.71 9.88 -11.34
N ILE A 310 -7.40 9.88 -11.12
CA ILE A 310 -6.72 10.72 -10.11
C ILE A 310 -6.71 12.17 -10.56
N ALA A 311 -6.42 12.43 -11.83
CA ALA A 311 -6.51 13.77 -12.42
C ALA A 311 -7.94 14.34 -12.31
N HIS A 312 -8.96 13.52 -12.57
CA HIS A 312 -10.37 13.90 -12.41
C HIS A 312 -10.71 14.24 -10.96
N PHE A 313 -10.25 13.42 -10.00
CA PHE A 313 -10.46 13.69 -8.57
C PHE A 313 -9.93 15.07 -8.19
N TYR A 314 -8.67 15.36 -8.51
CA TYR A 314 -8.06 16.65 -8.19
C TYR A 314 -8.68 17.84 -8.94
N ALA A 315 -9.20 17.63 -10.14
CA ALA A 315 -9.83 18.70 -10.94
C ALA A 315 -11.31 18.99 -10.58
N HIS A 316 -12.07 18.01 -10.06
CA HIS A 316 -13.54 18.09 -10.00
C HIS A 316 -14.21 17.59 -8.71
N GLU A 317 -13.50 16.86 -7.86
CA GLU A 317 -14.07 16.21 -6.66
C GLU A 317 -13.35 16.59 -5.36
N ASN A 318 -12.07 16.98 -5.43
CA ASN A 318 -11.16 17.10 -4.29
C ASN A 318 -11.72 17.90 -3.11
N SER A 319 -11.87 17.21 -1.98
CA SER A 319 -12.14 17.77 -0.67
C SER A 319 -11.71 16.79 0.42
N ASN A 320 -11.86 17.18 1.70
CA ASN A 320 -11.73 16.25 2.82
C ASN A 320 -13.08 15.53 3.06
N ILE A 321 -13.03 14.35 3.68
CA ILE A 321 -14.13 13.38 3.73
C ILE A 321 -14.89 13.37 5.06
N HIS A 322 -16.07 12.75 5.04
CA HIS A 322 -17.01 12.48 6.15
C HIS A 322 -17.60 13.69 6.91
N ARG A 323 -16.85 14.77 7.18
CA ARG A 323 -17.17 15.78 8.21
C ARG A 323 -17.71 17.13 7.73
N ALA A 324 -17.94 17.32 6.42
CA ALA A 324 -18.40 18.60 5.88
C ALA A 324 -19.68 18.47 5.03
N ALA A 325 -20.67 19.32 5.31
CA ALA A 325 -22.00 19.29 4.70
C ALA A 325 -22.08 19.95 3.29
N HIS A 326 -20.96 20.07 2.58
CA HIS A 326 -20.90 20.72 1.27
C HIS A 326 -20.60 19.73 0.14
N THR A 327 -21.11 19.99 -1.07
CA THR A 327 -21.16 19.07 -2.21
C THR A 327 -19.84 18.37 -2.55
N LEU A 328 -18.69 19.06 -2.43
CA LEU A 328 -17.37 18.47 -2.73
C LEU A 328 -16.93 17.44 -1.68
N ALA A 329 -17.35 17.56 -0.41
CA ALA A 329 -17.04 16.57 0.63
C ALA A 329 -17.94 15.34 0.49
N GLY A 330 -19.19 15.51 0.04
CA GLY A 330 -20.03 14.40 -0.41
C GLY A 330 -19.31 13.61 -1.50
N ARG A 331 -19.03 14.24 -2.66
CA ARG A 331 -18.33 13.61 -3.79
C ARG A 331 -17.01 12.93 -3.39
N ALA A 332 -16.17 13.60 -2.59
CA ALA A 332 -14.91 13.02 -2.14
C ALA A 332 -15.12 11.80 -1.22
N THR A 333 -16.15 11.80 -0.38
CA THR A 333 -16.50 10.66 0.48
C THR A 333 -17.10 9.52 -0.35
N ASP A 334 -18.03 9.83 -1.27
CA ASP A 334 -18.66 8.86 -2.18
C ASP A 334 -17.60 8.13 -3.02
N ALA A 335 -16.61 8.86 -3.55
CA ALA A 335 -15.51 8.28 -4.32
C ALA A 335 -14.56 7.41 -3.46
N TYR A 336 -14.27 7.83 -2.22
CA TYR A 336 -13.39 7.12 -1.29
C TYR A 336 -14.03 5.80 -0.80
N GLU A 337 -15.30 5.85 -0.43
CA GLU A 337 -16.04 4.66 0.03
C GLU A 337 -16.46 3.74 -1.13
N HIS A 338 -16.67 4.26 -2.34
CA HIS A 338 -16.75 3.42 -3.56
C HIS A 338 -15.46 2.61 -3.74
N ALA A 339 -14.29 3.23 -3.61
CA ALA A 339 -13.02 2.50 -3.67
C ALA A 339 -12.89 1.43 -2.57
N ARG A 340 -13.47 1.66 -1.38
CA ARG A 340 -13.52 0.65 -0.31
C ARG A 340 -14.40 -0.54 -0.66
N GLU A 341 -15.58 -0.31 -1.25
CA GLU A 341 -16.44 -1.39 -1.77
C GLU A 341 -15.78 -2.14 -2.94
N VAL A 342 -15.09 -1.44 -3.85
CA VAL A 342 -14.30 -2.10 -4.91
C VAL A 342 -13.23 -3.02 -4.30
N VAL A 343 -12.49 -2.56 -3.28
CA VAL A 343 -11.51 -3.41 -2.57
C VAL A 343 -12.20 -4.61 -1.93
N ARG A 344 -13.31 -4.40 -1.20
CA ARG A 344 -14.08 -5.46 -0.54
C ARG A 344 -14.54 -6.51 -1.56
N ARG A 345 -15.08 -6.08 -2.70
CA ARG A 345 -15.49 -6.95 -3.81
C ARG A 345 -14.31 -7.74 -4.37
N PHE A 346 -13.19 -7.06 -4.66
CA PHE A 346 -12.03 -7.64 -5.33
C PHE A 346 -11.38 -8.80 -4.54
N ILE A 347 -11.34 -8.70 -3.21
CA ILE A 347 -10.79 -9.73 -2.32
C ILE A 347 -11.85 -10.68 -1.74
N HIS A 348 -13.12 -10.52 -2.16
CA HIS A 348 -14.31 -11.17 -1.60
C HIS A 348 -14.41 -11.10 -0.07
N ALA A 349 -14.18 -9.91 0.51
CA ALA A 349 -14.38 -9.68 1.94
C ALA A 349 -15.89 -9.62 2.30
N PRO A 350 -16.30 -10.11 3.49
CA PRO A 350 -17.67 -10.00 3.99
C PRO A 350 -18.22 -8.57 4.04
N GLU A 351 -17.50 -7.64 4.67
CA GLU A 351 -18.00 -6.27 4.93
C GLU A 351 -16.99 -5.18 4.52
N VAL A 352 -17.49 -4.01 4.10
CA VAL A 352 -16.63 -2.84 3.83
C VAL A 352 -15.91 -2.34 5.09
N SER A 353 -16.50 -2.53 6.28
CA SER A 353 -15.92 -2.19 7.58
C SER A 353 -14.62 -2.93 7.90
N GLU A 354 -14.41 -4.11 7.31
CA GLU A 354 -13.19 -4.90 7.49
C GLU A 354 -12.00 -4.40 6.66
N VAL A 355 -12.25 -3.49 5.70
CA VAL A 355 -11.24 -2.95 4.78
C VAL A 355 -10.71 -1.62 5.31
N ILE A 356 -9.45 -1.63 5.76
CA ILE A 356 -8.72 -0.47 6.28
C ILE A 356 -7.67 -0.03 5.24
N PHE A 357 -7.71 1.25 4.85
CA PHE A 357 -6.69 1.86 3.99
C PHE A 357 -5.44 2.23 4.79
N VAL A 358 -4.28 1.94 4.21
CA VAL A 358 -2.94 2.25 4.75
C VAL A 358 -2.00 2.69 3.62
N ARG A 359 -0.78 3.13 3.93
CA ARG A 359 0.23 3.50 2.91
C ARG A 359 0.77 2.32 2.09
N GLY A 360 0.53 1.08 2.53
CA GLY A 360 0.97 -0.15 1.87
C GLY A 360 1.07 -1.34 2.82
N THR A 361 1.34 -2.53 2.26
CA THR A 361 1.53 -3.81 2.98
C THR A 361 2.39 -3.68 4.24
N THR A 362 3.53 -2.99 4.16
CA THR A 362 4.45 -2.79 5.29
C THR A 362 3.80 -2.05 6.46
N GLU A 363 2.88 -1.12 6.19
CA GLU A 363 2.14 -0.43 7.24
C GLU A 363 1.03 -1.30 7.83
N ALA A 364 0.30 -2.06 7.00
CA ALA A 364 -0.69 -3.03 7.48
C ALA A 364 -0.08 -4.07 8.43
N ILE A 365 1.09 -4.63 8.09
CA ILE A 365 1.80 -5.59 8.95
C ILE A 365 2.27 -4.92 10.25
N ASN A 366 2.73 -3.66 10.20
CA ASN A 366 3.09 -2.92 11.42
C ASN A 366 1.86 -2.60 12.29
N LEU A 367 0.71 -2.26 11.71
CA LEU A 367 -0.55 -2.06 12.44
C LEU A 367 -0.89 -3.32 13.24
N VAL A 368 -0.94 -4.49 12.58
CA VAL A 368 -1.22 -5.77 13.26
C VAL A 368 -0.13 -6.10 14.30
N ALA A 369 1.15 -5.88 13.99
CA ALA A 369 2.24 -6.14 14.94
C ALA A 369 2.23 -5.23 16.18
N LYS A 370 1.80 -3.97 16.07
CA LYS A 370 1.76 -3.02 17.19
C LYS A 370 0.44 -3.09 17.98
N ALA A 371 -0.71 -3.17 17.32
CA ALA A 371 -2.02 -3.27 17.96
C ALA A 371 -2.31 -4.69 18.45
N TRP A 372 -2.62 -5.62 17.53
CA TRP A 372 -2.94 -7.01 17.87
C TRP A 372 -1.76 -7.68 18.59
N GLY A 373 -0.56 -7.60 18.02
CA GLY A 373 0.64 -8.22 18.59
C GLY A 373 1.04 -7.63 19.94
N GLY A 374 0.86 -6.32 20.12
CA GLY A 374 1.12 -5.62 21.38
C GLY A 374 0.22 -6.10 22.54
N GLN A 375 -0.96 -6.62 22.23
CA GLN A 375 -1.95 -7.14 23.18
C GLN A 375 -1.83 -8.67 23.37
N ASN A 376 -1.59 -9.42 22.29
CA ASN A 376 -1.79 -10.88 22.26
C ASN A 376 -0.49 -11.73 22.32
N VAL A 377 0.70 -11.10 22.34
CA VAL A 377 1.99 -11.79 22.41
C VAL A 377 2.76 -11.41 23.69
N GLY A 378 3.22 -12.42 24.44
CA GLY A 378 4.02 -12.27 25.67
C GLY A 378 5.29 -13.12 25.71
N GLU A 379 5.90 -13.22 26.90
CA GLU A 379 7.19 -13.89 27.08
C GLU A 379 7.10 -15.40 26.81
N GLY A 380 8.02 -15.89 25.97
CA GLY A 380 8.09 -17.30 25.57
C GLY A 380 7.02 -17.75 24.57
N ASP A 381 6.18 -16.84 24.07
CA ASP A 381 5.29 -17.12 22.93
C ASP A 381 6.07 -17.24 21.62
N GLU A 382 5.42 -17.76 20.58
CA GLU A 382 6.03 -17.99 19.28
C GLU A 382 5.23 -17.36 18.14
N ILE A 383 5.96 -16.70 17.22
CA ILE A 383 5.46 -16.20 15.95
C ILE A 383 6.12 -17.04 14.85
N ILE A 384 5.33 -17.67 13.98
CA ILE A 384 5.83 -18.42 12.83
C ILE A 384 5.84 -17.53 11.59
N VAL A 385 6.96 -17.53 10.87
CA VAL A 385 7.12 -16.99 9.51
C VAL A 385 7.70 -18.06 8.59
N SER A 386 7.83 -17.82 7.28
CA SER A 386 8.58 -18.71 6.38
C SER A 386 9.97 -18.17 6.00
N HIS A 387 10.78 -18.98 5.31
CA HIS A 387 11.97 -18.44 4.64
C HIS A 387 11.64 -17.50 3.47
N LEU A 388 10.44 -17.62 2.86
CA LEU A 388 10.04 -16.88 1.65
C LEU A 388 9.67 -15.42 1.92
N GLU A 389 9.56 -15.02 3.20
CA GLU A 389 9.05 -13.71 3.57
C GLU A 389 9.90 -12.55 3.06
N HIS A 390 9.21 -11.55 2.53
CA HIS A 390 9.74 -10.21 2.35
C HIS A 390 10.04 -9.57 3.71
N HIS A 391 11.06 -8.71 3.81
CA HIS A 391 11.50 -8.08 5.06
C HIS A 391 10.37 -7.36 5.82
N ALA A 392 9.36 -6.85 5.11
CA ALA A 392 8.15 -6.25 5.72
C ALA A 392 7.37 -7.24 6.60
N ASN A 393 7.38 -8.53 6.28
CA ASN A 393 6.75 -9.61 7.04
C ASN A 393 7.76 -10.38 7.92
N ILE A 394 8.89 -9.74 8.26
CA ILE A 394 9.90 -10.28 9.20
C ILE A 394 10.19 -9.26 10.30
N VAL A 395 10.58 -8.04 9.93
CA VAL A 395 11.10 -7.04 10.88
C VAL A 395 10.08 -6.62 11.96
N PRO A 396 8.77 -6.42 11.67
CA PRO A 396 7.80 -6.09 12.71
C PRO A 396 7.65 -7.20 13.76
N TRP A 397 7.72 -8.47 13.35
CA TRP A 397 7.68 -9.63 14.23
C TRP A 397 8.97 -9.79 15.05
N GLN A 398 10.13 -9.49 14.47
CA GLN A 398 11.39 -9.43 15.21
C GLN A 398 11.38 -8.33 16.29
N GLN A 399 10.89 -7.13 15.97
CA GLN A 399 10.73 -6.05 16.94
C GLN A 399 9.75 -6.42 18.07
N LEU A 400 8.61 -7.03 17.72
CA LEU A 400 7.62 -7.48 18.70
C LEU A 400 8.20 -8.57 19.60
N ALA A 401 8.88 -9.56 19.01
CA ALA A 401 9.53 -10.64 19.75
C ALA A 401 10.58 -10.12 20.73
N GLN A 402 11.47 -9.21 20.27
CA GLN A 402 12.47 -8.56 21.12
C GLN A 402 11.83 -7.75 22.26
N ALA A 403 10.74 -7.03 22.00
CA ALA A 403 10.04 -6.20 22.99
C ALA A 403 9.18 -7.00 23.98
N LYS A 404 8.81 -8.25 23.65
CA LYS A 404 7.91 -9.10 24.46
C LYS A 404 8.58 -10.33 25.08
N GLY A 405 9.82 -10.65 24.70
CA GLY A 405 10.46 -11.93 25.05
C GLY A 405 9.90 -13.14 24.31
N ALA A 406 9.20 -12.92 23.19
CA ALA A 406 8.70 -13.99 22.32
C ALA A 406 9.79 -14.48 21.35
N LYS A 407 9.51 -15.55 20.60
CA LYS A 407 10.46 -16.21 19.69
C LYS A 407 9.93 -16.24 18.26
N LEU A 408 10.80 -15.99 17.29
CA LEU A 408 10.50 -16.19 15.88
C LEU A 408 10.85 -17.64 15.49
N ARG A 409 9.93 -18.33 14.83
CA ARG A 409 10.10 -19.69 14.28
C ARG A 409 9.93 -19.62 12.77
N VAL A 410 10.68 -20.43 12.01
CA VAL A 410 10.77 -20.29 10.55
C VAL A 410 10.42 -21.60 9.84
N ILE A 411 9.44 -21.56 8.93
CA ILE A 411 9.07 -22.67 8.05
C ILE A 411 10.20 -22.86 7.01
N PRO A 412 10.81 -24.05 6.92
CA PRO A 412 11.82 -24.35 5.91
C PRO A 412 11.21 -24.53 4.52
N VAL A 413 12.03 -24.32 3.50
CA VAL A 413 11.72 -24.65 2.10
C VAL A 413 12.59 -25.80 1.60
N ASP A 414 12.07 -26.52 0.61
CA ASP A 414 12.82 -27.51 -0.18
C ASP A 414 13.87 -26.85 -1.10
N GLU A 415 14.41 -27.61 -2.06
CA GLU A 415 15.44 -27.13 -3.01
C GLU A 415 14.83 -26.38 -4.20
N GLN A 416 13.54 -26.59 -4.45
CA GLN A 416 12.76 -26.00 -5.53
C GLN A 416 12.16 -24.65 -5.12
N GLY A 417 12.03 -24.41 -3.81
CA GLY A 417 11.54 -23.18 -3.21
C GLY A 417 10.11 -23.23 -2.68
N GLN A 418 9.51 -24.42 -2.50
CA GLN A 418 8.20 -24.59 -1.88
C GLN A 418 8.34 -24.77 -0.36
N ILE A 419 7.34 -24.32 0.40
CA ILE A 419 7.32 -24.50 1.87
C ILE A 419 7.11 -25.97 2.24
N ARG A 420 7.83 -26.43 3.27
CA ARG A 420 7.65 -27.77 3.82
C ARG A 420 6.53 -27.78 4.86
N LEU A 421 5.31 -28.09 4.40
CA LEU A 421 4.12 -28.25 5.26
C LEU A 421 4.33 -29.27 6.37
N ASP A 422 5.11 -30.33 6.13
CA ASP A 422 5.43 -31.34 7.14
C ASP A 422 6.24 -30.77 8.32
N GLU A 423 7.21 -29.89 8.03
CA GLU A 423 7.98 -29.20 9.07
C GLU A 423 7.15 -28.11 9.75
N TYR A 424 6.30 -27.39 8.99
CA TYR A 424 5.37 -26.40 9.55
C TYR A 424 4.44 -27.02 10.60
N GLN A 425 3.88 -28.22 10.35
CA GLN A 425 3.05 -28.93 11.33
C GLN A 425 3.78 -29.23 12.65
N LYS A 426 5.11 -29.44 12.61
CA LYS A 426 5.96 -29.67 13.79
C LYS A 426 6.31 -28.37 14.54
N LEU A 427 6.15 -27.20 13.90
CA LEU A 427 6.32 -25.89 14.56
C LEU A 427 5.08 -25.50 15.38
N LEU A 428 3.88 -25.87 14.94
CA LEU A 428 2.60 -25.48 15.56
C LEU A 428 2.41 -26.11 16.96
N ASN A 429 2.39 -25.27 18.00
CA ASN A 429 2.25 -25.71 19.39
C ASN A 429 1.50 -24.66 20.25
N ALA A 430 1.25 -24.97 21.53
CA ALA A 430 0.47 -24.11 22.43
C ALA A 430 1.09 -22.73 22.76
N ARG A 431 2.37 -22.51 22.44
CA ARG A 431 3.01 -21.17 22.51
C ARG A 431 2.86 -20.36 21.22
N THR A 432 2.50 -20.99 20.10
CA THR A 432 2.28 -20.27 18.84
C THR A 432 1.07 -19.34 18.97
N LYS A 433 1.26 -18.05 18.70
CA LYS A 433 0.18 -17.04 18.71
C LYS A 433 -0.21 -16.58 17.31
N LEU A 434 0.77 -16.49 16.41
CA LEU A 434 0.59 -15.98 15.06
C LEU A 434 1.36 -16.83 14.04
N VAL A 435 0.75 -17.06 12.89
CA VAL A 435 1.42 -17.47 11.65
C VAL A 435 1.30 -16.34 10.63
N ALA A 436 2.43 -15.75 10.24
CA ALA A 436 2.49 -14.71 9.22
C ALA A 436 3.21 -15.25 7.97
N ILE A 437 2.52 -15.28 6.83
CA ILE A 437 2.94 -16.07 5.65
C ILE A 437 2.74 -15.30 4.35
N GLY A 438 3.74 -15.27 3.48
CA GLY A 438 3.62 -14.73 2.13
C GLY A 438 2.84 -15.66 1.20
N HIS A 439 1.84 -15.13 0.50
CA HIS A 439 1.03 -15.92 -0.45
C HIS A 439 1.79 -16.22 -1.75
N VAL A 440 2.57 -15.24 -2.25
CA VAL A 440 3.45 -15.40 -3.41
C VAL A 440 4.80 -14.75 -3.13
N SER A 441 5.88 -15.52 -3.23
CA SER A 441 7.25 -15.03 -2.94
C SER A 441 7.71 -13.98 -3.95
N ASN A 442 8.14 -12.81 -3.47
CA ASN A 442 8.63 -11.71 -4.31
C ASN A 442 9.98 -11.96 -5.00
N VAL A 443 10.62 -13.09 -4.73
CA VAL A 443 11.92 -13.50 -5.30
C VAL A 443 11.80 -14.83 -6.04
N LEU A 444 11.13 -15.83 -5.46
CA LEU A 444 11.05 -17.15 -6.10
C LEU A 444 9.85 -17.29 -7.06
N GLY A 445 8.82 -16.46 -6.90
CA GLY A 445 7.52 -16.65 -7.55
C GLY A 445 6.69 -17.81 -6.96
N THR A 446 7.21 -18.55 -5.97
CA THR A 446 6.50 -19.64 -5.29
C THR A 446 5.13 -19.18 -4.83
N VAL A 447 4.08 -19.84 -5.32
CA VAL A 447 2.73 -19.77 -4.74
C VAL A 447 2.69 -20.70 -3.53
N VAL A 448 2.37 -20.15 -2.37
CA VAL A 448 2.24 -20.90 -1.12
C VAL A 448 0.81 -21.43 -0.98
N PRO A 449 0.61 -22.69 -0.54
CA PRO A 449 -0.73 -23.23 -0.24
C PRO A 449 -1.30 -22.60 1.05
N VAL A 450 -1.67 -21.31 0.99
CA VAL A 450 -2.08 -20.54 2.16
C VAL A 450 -3.34 -21.10 2.83
N LYS A 451 -4.25 -21.74 2.09
CA LYS A 451 -5.42 -22.44 2.65
C LYS A 451 -5.00 -23.51 3.65
N ASP A 452 -4.09 -24.39 3.25
CA ASP A 452 -3.61 -25.50 4.10
C ASP A 452 -2.87 -24.95 5.33
N VAL A 453 -2.04 -23.91 5.14
CA VAL A 453 -1.33 -23.21 6.22
C VAL A 453 -2.31 -22.62 7.24
N VAL A 454 -3.30 -21.86 6.76
CA VAL A 454 -4.32 -21.19 7.59
C VAL A 454 -5.23 -22.21 8.27
N GLN A 455 -5.67 -23.26 7.58
CA GLN A 455 -6.51 -24.31 8.15
C GLN A 455 -5.81 -25.02 9.32
N LEU A 456 -4.53 -25.36 9.16
CA LEU A 456 -3.72 -26.00 10.21
C LEU A 456 -3.48 -25.09 11.43
N ALA A 457 -3.36 -23.77 11.22
CA ALA A 457 -3.30 -22.78 12.31
C ALA A 457 -4.66 -22.63 13.02
N ARG A 458 -5.73 -22.44 12.24
CA ARG A 458 -7.11 -22.22 12.71
C ARG A 458 -7.66 -23.40 13.51
N GLN A 459 -7.32 -24.64 13.13
CA GLN A 459 -7.58 -25.87 13.91
C GLN A 459 -7.03 -25.84 15.35
N ARG A 460 -6.05 -24.96 15.64
CA ARG A 460 -5.39 -24.80 16.94
C ARG A 460 -5.72 -23.45 17.60
N GLY A 461 -6.62 -22.65 17.01
CA GLY A 461 -6.93 -21.30 17.49
C GLY A 461 -5.81 -20.28 17.32
N ILE A 462 -4.87 -20.53 16.39
CA ILE A 462 -3.71 -19.66 16.13
C ILE A 462 -4.11 -18.63 15.07
N THR A 463 -3.84 -17.34 15.33
CA THR A 463 -4.15 -16.23 14.42
C THR A 463 -3.25 -16.25 13.19
N THR A 464 -3.75 -15.75 12.05
CA THR A 464 -3.11 -15.84 10.74
C THR A 464 -3.06 -14.49 10.02
N LEU A 465 -1.90 -14.15 9.45
CA LEU A 465 -1.73 -13.02 8.54
C LEU A 465 -1.14 -13.47 7.21
N VAL A 466 -1.77 -13.08 6.10
CA VAL A 466 -1.33 -13.41 4.74
C VAL A 466 -0.80 -12.16 4.04
N ASP A 467 0.51 -12.15 3.70
CA ASP A 467 1.10 -11.13 2.82
C ASP A 467 0.75 -11.47 1.37
N GLY A 468 -0.28 -10.79 0.88
CA GLY A 468 -0.81 -10.89 -0.48
C GLY A 468 -0.20 -9.88 -1.45
N ALA A 469 0.87 -9.18 -1.09
CA ALA A 469 1.38 -8.03 -1.85
C ALA A 469 1.83 -8.36 -3.28
N GLN A 470 2.14 -9.63 -3.58
CA GLN A 470 2.34 -10.10 -4.96
C GLN A 470 1.11 -10.87 -5.49
N SER A 471 0.45 -11.69 -4.66
CA SER A 471 -0.65 -12.55 -5.13
C SER A 471 -1.81 -11.75 -5.73
N ILE A 472 -2.12 -10.59 -5.15
CA ILE A 472 -3.27 -9.76 -5.50
C ILE A 472 -3.36 -9.44 -7.01
N ALA A 473 -2.22 -9.29 -7.70
CA ALA A 473 -2.14 -8.95 -9.12
C ALA A 473 -2.06 -10.17 -10.06
N HIS A 474 -1.80 -11.38 -9.53
CA HIS A 474 -1.40 -12.56 -10.30
C HIS A 474 -2.32 -13.78 -10.12
N THR A 475 -3.20 -13.78 -9.11
CA THR A 475 -4.18 -14.86 -8.83
C THR A 475 -5.48 -14.26 -8.28
N PRO A 476 -6.64 -14.90 -8.49
CA PRO A 476 -7.82 -14.64 -7.67
C PRO A 476 -7.47 -14.66 -6.17
N VAL A 477 -8.13 -13.79 -5.40
CA VAL A 477 -8.04 -13.73 -3.94
C VAL A 477 -9.46 -13.75 -3.39
N ASP A 478 -9.72 -14.69 -2.49
CA ASP A 478 -10.96 -14.77 -1.70
C ASP A 478 -10.54 -14.96 -0.24
N VAL A 479 -10.75 -13.94 0.59
CA VAL A 479 -10.32 -13.97 1.99
C VAL A 479 -11.18 -14.88 2.87
N GLN A 480 -12.42 -15.16 2.48
CA GLN A 480 -13.32 -16.10 3.19
C GLN A 480 -12.91 -17.56 2.92
N ASP A 481 -12.60 -17.87 1.66
CA ASP A 481 -12.14 -19.18 1.17
C ASP A 481 -10.67 -19.47 1.55
N ILE A 482 -9.85 -18.44 1.74
CA ILE A 482 -8.55 -18.57 2.45
C ILE A 482 -8.77 -18.76 3.96
N GLY A 483 -9.81 -18.15 4.54
CA GLY A 483 -10.21 -18.33 5.94
C GLY A 483 -9.27 -17.67 6.96
N ALA A 484 -8.44 -16.72 6.53
CA ALA A 484 -7.44 -16.03 7.35
C ALA A 484 -8.06 -15.02 8.32
N ASP A 485 -7.24 -14.50 9.25
CA ASP A 485 -7.63 -13.43 10.17
C ASP A 485 -7.23 -12.04 9.67
N PHE A 486 -6.13 -11.96 8.91
CA PHE A 486 -5.68 -10.76 8.21
C PHE A 486 -5.16 -11.08 6.79
N PHE A 487 -5.42 -10.18 5.83
CA PHE A 487 -4.86 -10.22 4.48
C PHE A 487 -4.39 -8.81 4.09
N VAL A 488 -3.18 -8.69 3.55
CA VAL A 488 -2.53 -7.38 3.33
C VAL A 488 -1.95 -7.24 1.92
N PHE A 489 -2.07 -6.05 1.32
CA PHE A 489 -1.44 -5.76 0.02
C PHE A 489 -1.12 -4.27 -0.22
N SER A 490 -0.36 -3.98 -1.28
CA SER A 490 0.05 -2.63 -1.70
C SER A 490 -0.50 -2.29 -3.09
N GLY A 491 -1.16 -1.15 -3.23
CA GLY A 491 -1.75 -0.72 -4.51
C GLY A 491 -0.72 -0.60 -5.64
N HIS A 492 0.49 -0.13 -5.36
CA HIS A 492 1.53 0.04 -6.39
C HIS A 492 2.01 -1.25 -7.07
N LYS A 493 1.63 -2.43 -6.55
CA LYS A 493 1.87 -3.74 -7.16
C LYS A 493 0.67 -4.29 -7.94
N ILE A 494 -0.50 -3.68 -7.81
CA ILE A 494 -1.70 -3.93 -8.62
C ILE A 494 -2.12 -2.65 -9.36
N PHE A 495 -1.19 -2.10 -10.14
CA PHE A 495 -1.42 -1.04 -11.14
C PHE A 495 -1.96 0.31 -10.61
N ALA A 496 -2.22 0.41 -9.31
CA ALA A 496 -2.66 1.60 -8.59
C ALA A 496 -1.49 2.51 -8.18
N PRO A 497 -1.73 3.69 -7.59
CA PRO A 497 -0.68 4.60 -7.14
C PRO A 497 0.29 4.04 -6.09
N THR A 498 1.35 4.81 -5.86
CA THR A 498 2.19 4.72 -4.66
C THR A 498 1.44 5.21 -3.42
N GLY A 499 1.91 4.88 -2.22
CA GLY A 499 1.39 5.49 -1.00
C GLY A 499 -0.02 5.03 -0.59
N ILE A 500 -0.54 3.96 -1.20
CA ILE A 500 -1.81 3.32 -0.86
C ILE A 500 -1.67 1.78 -0.82
N GLY A 501 -2.43 1.16 0.06
CA GLY A 501 -2.60 -0.28 0.21
C GLY A 501 -3.66 -0.57 1.26
N VAL A 502 -3.81 -1.84 1.60
CA VAL A 502 -4.97 -2.36 2.34
C VAL A 502 -4.52 -3.33 3.42
N LEU A 503 -5.15 -3.19 4.60
CA LEU A 503 -5.36 -4.26 5.56
C LEU A 503 -6.82 -4.68 5.47
N TRP A 504 -7.10 -5.93 5.09
CA TRP A 504 -8.34 -6.59 5.49
C TRP A 504 -8.07 -7.38 6.78
N GLY A 505 -9.02 -7.36 7.69
CA GLY A 505 -9.03 -8.25 8.84
C GLY A 505 -10.43 -8.65 9.25
N ARG A 506 -10.59 -9.86 9.78
CA ARG A 506 -11.87 -10.35 10.30
C ARG A 506 -12.44 -9.38 11.34
N ARG A 507 -13.71 -9.01 11.19
CA ARG A 507 -14.41 -8.01 12.02
C ARG A 507 -14.16 -8.19 13.52
N GLU A 508 -14.37 -9.39 14.04
CA GLU A 508 -14.26 -9.68 15.48
C GLU A 508 -12.81 -9.63 16.00
N VAL A 509 -11.82 -9.74 15.10
CA VAL A 509 -10.40 -9.58 15.42
C VAL A 509 -10.03 -8.10 15.43
N LEU A 510 -10.52 -7.32 14.46
CA LEU A 510 -10.34 -5.87 14.38
C LEU A 510 -11.05 -5.12 15.53
N GLU A 511 -12.26 -5.51 15.91
CA GLU A 511 -13.01 -4.92 17.04
C GLU A 511 -12.36 -5.21 18.40
N ALA A 512 -11.59 -6.29 18.53
CA ALA A 512 -10.86 -6.64 19.75
C ALA A 512 -9.50 -5.93 19.90
N MET A 513 -9.00 -5.30 18.83
CA MET A 513 -7.69 -4.64 18.78
C MET A 513 -7.73 -3.21 19.34
N PRO A 514 -6.72 -2.78 20.11
CA PRO A 514 -6.58 -1.36 20.45
C PRO A 514 -6.20 -0.52 19.21
N PRO A 515 -6.60 0.76 19.12
CA PRO A 515 -6.15 1.64 18.05
C PRO A 515 -4.62 1.78 18.02
N TRP A 516 -4.04 1.92 16.83
CA TRP A 516 -2.58 2.03 16.66
C TRP A 516 -2.08 3.47 16.57
N GLN A 517 -2.59 4.25 15.60
CA GLN A 517 -2.26 5.67 15.44
C GLN A 517 -3.40 6.51 16.02
N GLY A 518 -3.08 7.52 16.82
CA GLY A 518 -4.06 8.43 17.43
C GLY A 518 -4.11 9.78 16.73
N GLY A 519 -5.30 10.36 16.58
CA GLY A 519 -5.47 11.69 16.00
C GLY A 519 -6.92 11.99 15.62
N GLY A 520 -7.11 12.94 14.71
CA GLY A 520 -8.41 13.17 14.07
C GLY A 520 -8.86 11.95 13.24
N ASN A 521 -10.10 12.00 12.76
CA ASN A 521 -10.80 10.94 12.00
C ASN A 521 -11.11 9.64 12.76
N MET A 522 -10.16 9.11 13.54
CA MET A 522 -10.34 7.87 14.31
C MET A 522 -11.04 8.05 15.66
N ILE A 523 -11.36 9.29 16.05
CA ILE A 523 -12.12 9.64 17.25
C ILE A 523 -13.60 9.92 16.96
N ALA A 524 -14.46 9.53 17.90
CA ALA A 524 -15.88 9.86 17.98
C ALA A 524 -16.14 10.99 18.99
N ASP A 525 -15.42 10.99 20.12
CA ASP A 525 -15.45 12.04 21.13
C ASP A 525 -14.07 12.17 21.82
N VAL A 526 -13.72 13.38 22.27
CA VAL A 526 -12.44 13.70 22.93
C VAL A 526 -12.64 14.77 24.00
N THR A 527 -12.35 14.42 25.25
CA THR A 527 -12.11 15.34 26.36
C THR A 527 -10.64 15.26 26.81
N PHE A 528 -10.22 16.05 27.80
CA PHE A 528 -8.86 15.92 28.36
C PHE A 528 -8.69 14.67 29.22
N GLU A 529 -9.79 14.10 29.71
CA GLU A 529 -9.86 12.95 30.61
C GLU A 529 -10.09 11.63 29.87
N LYS A 530 -10.73 11.66 28.69
CA LYS A 530 -11.15 10.46 27.95
C LYS A 530 -11.23 10.70 26.44
N THR A 531 -10.89 9.68 25.67
CA THR A 531 -11.22 9.55 24.24
C THR A 531 -12.21 8.41 24.03
N VAL A 532 -13.13 8.59 23.07
CA VAL A 532 -13.96 7.53 22.49
C VAL A 532 -13.61 7.43 21.01
N PHE A 533 -13.36 6.22 20.52
CA PHE A 533 -12.94 5.98 19.14
C PHE A 533 -14.13 5.73 18.22
N GLN A 534 -13.96 5.96 16.92
CA GLN A 534 -14.91 5.52 15.89
C GLN A 534 -14.96 3.99 15.81
N PRO A 535 -16.06 3.40 15.32
CA PRO A 535 -16.08 2.01 14.86
C PRO A 535 -15.20 1.80 13.62
N LEU A 536 -15.08 0.54 13.19
CA LEU A 536 -14.38 0.16 11.97
C LEU A 536 -15.04 0.78 10.72
N PRO A 537 -14.26 1.15 9.69
CA PRO A 537 -12.80 1.03 9.58
C PRO A 537 -12.05 2.21 10.24
N ASN A 538 -12.76 3.32 10.51
CA ASN A 538 -12.18 4.60 10.91
C ASN A 538 -11.33 4.54 12.19
N THR A 539 -11.56 3.58 13.10
CA THR A 539 -10.69 3.28 14.27
C THR A 539 -9.20 3.25 13.95
N PHE A 540 -8.84 2.83 12.73
CA PHE A 540 -7.45 2.67 12.28
C PHE A 540 -7.00 3.69 11.22
N GLU A 541 -7.91 4.52 10.69
CA GLU A 541 -7.61 5.54 9.67
C GLU A 541 -7.40 6.93 10.30
N ALA A 542 -6.30 7.07 11.04
CA ALA A 542 -5.97 8.31 11.76
C ALA A 542 -5.55 9.46 10.82
N GLY A 543 -6.04 10.66 11.08
CA GLY A 543 -5.73 11.87 10.31
C GLY A 543 -6.56 12.01 9.02
N THR A 544 -6.01 12.70 8.02
CA THR A 544 -6.59 12.72 6.67
C THR A 544 -5.94 11.61 5.86
N GLY A 545 -6.73 10.64 5.39
CA GLY A 545 -6.25 9.51 4.59
C GLY A 545 -5.76 9.93 3.20
N ASN A 546 -5.15 8.99 2.47
CA ASN A 546 -4.69 9.23 1.09
C ASN A 546 -5.85 9.08 0.09
N ILE A 547 -6.77 10.04 0.10
CA ILE A 547 -8.09 9.95 -0.56
C ILE A 547 -7.96 9.71 -2.08
N ALA A 548 -7.15 10.51 -2.77
CA ALA A 548 -7.02 10.43 -4.24
C ALA A 548 -6.38 9.12 -4.71
N ASP A 549 -5.40 8.59 -3.97
CA ASP A 549 -4.76 7.32 -4.32
C ASP A 549 -5.62 6.10 -3.95
N ALA A 550 -6.47 6.20 -2.93
CA ALA A 550 -7.52 5.21 -2.68
C ALA A 550 -8.54 5.17 -3.83
N VAL A 551 -8.99 6.33 -4.30
CA VAL A 551 -9.83 6.47 -5.51
C VAL A 551 -9.12 5.91 -6.76
N GLY A 552 -7.81 6.14 -6.89
CA GLY A 552 -6.96 5.54 -7.92
C GLY A 552 -6.78 4.02 -7.80
N LEU A 553 -6.82 3.47 -6.57
CA LEU A 553 -6.82 2.02 -6.31
C LEU A 553 -8.15 1.38 -6.73
N GLY A 554 -9.29 2.01 -6.46
CA GLY A 554 -10.59 1.56 -6.98
C GLY A 554 -10.55 1.37 -8.50
N ALA A 555 -10.13 2.39 -9.25
CA ALA A 555 -10.02 2.31 -10.71
C ALA A 555 -8.99 1.28 -11.20
N ALA A 556 -7.94 0.98 -10.42
CA ALA A 556 -6.95 -0.04 -10.77
C ALA A 556 -7.49 -1.46 -10.59
N LEU A 557 -8.27 -1.70 -9.53
CA LEU A 557 -8.94 -2.98 -9.30
C LEU A 557 -10.04 -3.22 -10.33
N GLU A 558 -10.88 -2.22 -10.62
CA GLU A 558 -11.90 -2.28 -11.69
C GLU A 558 -11.27 -2.54 -13.07
N TYR A 559 -10.08 -1.98 -13.33
CA TYR A 559 -9.32 -2.27 -14.56
C TYR A 559 -8.91 -3.75 -14.66
N VAL A 560 -8.50 -4.37 -13.54
CA VAL A 560 -8.14 -5.79 -13.45
C VAL A 560 -9.38 -6.70 -13.52
N GLU A 561 -10.47 -6.34 -12.84
CA GLU A 561 -11.76 -7.04 -12.95
C GLU A 561 -12.27 -7.09 -14.39
N ARG A 562 -12.20 -5.96 -15.11
CA ARG A 562 -12.61 -5.83 -16.53
C ARG A 562 -11.85 -6.77 -17.47
N ILE A 563 -10.58 -7.07 -17.18
CA ILE A 563 -9.77 -8.03 -17.94
C ILE A 563 -10.03 -9.47 -17.45
N GLY A 564 -10.34 -9.63 -16.18
CA GLY A 564 -10.53 -10.91 -15.49
C GLY A 564 -9.20 -11.45 -14.97
N ILE A 565 -9.04 -11.46 -13.64
CA ILE A 565 -7.82 -11.94 -12.96
C ILE A 565 -7.46 -13.40 -13.32
N ALA A 566 -8.44 -14.25 -13.63
CA ALA A 566 -8.21 -15.61 -14.12
C ALA A 566 -7.64 -15.68 -15.55
N THR A 567 -7.89 -14.67 -16.39
CA THR A 567 -7.28 -14.55 -17.73
C THR A 567 -5.87 -13.99 -17.63
N ILE A 568 -5.66 -13.00 -16.76
CA ILE A 568 -4.34 -12.47 -16.38
C ILE A 568 -3.43 -13.61 -15.89
N SER A 569 -3.86 -14.33 -14.86
CA SER A 569 -3.09 -15.42 -14.23
C SER A 569 -2.67 -16.49 -15.25
N ARG A 570 -3.60 -16.88 -16.14
CA ARG A 570 -3.36 -17.89 -17.18
C ARG A 570 -2.41 -17.43 -18.27
N TYR A 571 -2.41 -16.13 -18.61
CA TYR A 571 -1.45 -15.54 -19.56
C TYR A 571 -0.07 -15.36 -18.94
N GLU A 572 0.01 -14.83 -17.72
CA GLU A 572 1.26 -14.66 -16.98
C GLU A 572 1.94 -16.00 -16.69
N HIS A 573 1.20 -17.06 -16.38
CA HIS A 573 1.76 -18.40 -16.20
C HIS A 573 2.42 -18.91 -17.49
N ALA A 574 1.81 -18.70 -18.66
CA ALA A 574 2.39 -19.08 -19.95
C ALA A 574 3.66 -18.28 -20.28
N LEU A 575 3.72 -16.99 -19.93
CA LEU A 575 4.95 -16.19 -20.02
C LEU A 575 6.05 -16.71 -19.06
N VAL A 576 5.68 -17.07 -17.83
CA VAL A 576 6.64 -17.61 -16.83
C VAL A 576 7.20 -18.95 -17.30
N ASP A 577 6.38 -19.89 -17.75
CA ASP A 577 6.85 -21.20 -18.19
C ASP A 577 7.78 -21.08 -19.41
N TYR A 578 7.44 -20.22 -20.37
CA TYR A 578 8.29 -19.90 -21.51
C TYR A 578 9.63 -19.30 -21.05
N GLY A 579 9.60 -18.32 -20.14
CA GLY A 579 10.81 -17.70 -19.60
C GLY A 579 11.69 -18.66 -18.81
N MET A 580 11.09 -19.55 -18.02
CA MET A 580 11.81 -20.61 -17.30
C MET A 580 12.49 -21.58 -18.27
N GLN A 581 11.79 -22.01 -19.34
CA GLN A 581 12.33 -22.87 -20.38
C GLN A 581 13.50 -22.20 -21.13
N GLN A 582 13.30 -20.97 -21.61
CA GLN A 582 14.32 -20.26 -22.40
C GLN A 582 15.56 -19.90 -21.58
N LEU A 583 15.41 -19.38 -20.36
CA LEU A 583 16.54 -19.06 -19.48
C LEU A 583 17.25 -20.33 -19.01
N GLY A 584 16.51 -21.39 -18.68
CA GLY A 584 17.08 -22.69 -18.27
C GLY A 584 17.94 -23.37 -19.34
N SER A 585 17.81 -22.97 -20.62
CA SER A 585 18.67 -23.44 -21.71
C SER A 585 20.06 -22.79 -21.77
N ILE A 586 20.32 -21.74 -20.99
CA ILE A 586 21.54 -20.93 -21.11
C ILE A 586 22.68 -21.54 -20.25
N PRO A 587 23.81 -21.96 -20.85
CA PRO A 587 24.94 -22.48 -20.08
C PRO A 587 25.45 -21.48 -19.04
N GLY A 588 25.71 -21.96 -17.82
CA GLY A 588 26.16 -21.12 -16.71
C GLY A 588 25.07 -20.31 -16.01
N LEU A 589 23.82 -20.30 -16.51
CA LEU A 589 22.68 -19.73 -15.79
C LEU A 589 22.17 -20.70 -14.72
N ARG A 590 21.87 -20.19 -13.52
CA ARG A 590 21.14 -20.91 -12.47
C ARG A 590 19.88 -20.13 -12.09
N LEU A 591 18.71 -20.74 -12.33
CA LEU A 591 17.42 -20.23 -11.86
C LEU A 591 17.31 -20.38 -10.33
N ILE A 592 16.66 -19.42 -9.68
CA ILE A 592 16.47 -19.36 -8.23
C ILE A 592 14.96 -19.44 -7.95
N GLY A 593 14.51 -20.55 -7.37
CA GLY A 593 13.09 -20.90 -7.27
C GLY A 593 12.57 -21.54 -8.56
N THR A 594 12.43 -22.86 -8.55
CA THR A 594 12.09 -23.71 -9.70
C THR A 594 10.82 -24.55 -9.50
N VAL A 595 10.05 -24.29 -8.43
CA VAL A 595 8.74 -24.91 -8.20
C VAL A 595 7.79 -24.71 -9.40
N PRO A 596 7.07 -25.75 -9.86
CA PRO A 596 6.02 -25.62 -10.87
C PRO A 596 4.86 -24.71 -10.41
N GLY A 597 4.14 -24.10 -11.36
CA GLY A 597 2.99 -23.24 -11.04
C GLY A 597 3.33 -21.91 -10.35
N LYS A 598 4.60 -21.50 -10.39
CA LYS A 598 5.09 -20.22 -9.84
C LYS A 598 4.57 -19.01 -10.64
N ALA A 599 4.33 -17.90 -9.96
CA ALA A 599 3.81 -16.66 -10.54
C ALA A 599 4.92 -15.61 -10.78
N SER A 600 4.78 -14.83 -11.86
CA SER A 600 5.55 -13.62 -12.26
C SER A 600 7.08 -13.71 -12.40
N VAL A 601 7.82 -14.41 -11.52
CA VAL A 601 9.23 -14.09 -11.24
C VAL A 601 10.22 -15.10 -11.82
N LEU A 602 11.22 -14.61 -12.57
CA LEU A 602 12.25 -15.41 -13.26
C LEU A 602 13.66 -15.21 -12.66
N SER A 603 13.78 -15.20 -11.34
CA SER A 603 15.06 -14.93 -10.66
C SER A 603 16.19 -15.87 -11.08
N PHE A 604 17.39 -15.33 -11.34
CA PHE A 604 18.56 -16.11 -11.74
C PHE A 604 19.90 -15.50 -11.26
N THR A 605 20.94 -16.32 -11.34
CA THR A 605 22.36 -15.92 -11.28
C THR A 605 23.09 -16.46 -12.51
N LEU A 606 24.10 -15.74 -13.01
CA LEU A 606 24.90 -16.14 -14.17
C LEU A 606 26.36 -16.36 -13.77
N ALA A 607 26.92 -17.53 -14.08
CA ALA A 607 28.31 -17.84 -13.81
C ALA A 607 29.28 -16.86 -14.50
N GLY A 608 30.36 -16.48 -13.81
CA GLY A 608 31.34 -15.54 -14.34
C GLY A 608 30.91 -14.07 -14.34
N TYR A 609 29.72 -13.72 -13.84
CA TYR A 609 29.23 -12.35 -13.75
C TYR A 609 28.62 -12.04 -12.37
N THR A 610 28.82 -10.82 -11.90
CA THR A 610 28.02 -10.24 -10.80
C THR A 610 26.59 -9.94 -11.27
N THR A 611 25.63 -9.86 -10.35
CA THR A 611 24.25 -9.50 -10.70
C THR A 611 24.16 -8.14 -11.37
N ASP A 612 25.04 -7.21 -10.98
CA ASP A 612 24.97 -5.81 -11.39
C ASP A 612 25.62 -5.59 -12.76
N GLU A 613 26.64 -6.37 -13.14
CA GLU A 613 27.10 -6.44 -14.54
C GLU A 613 25.99 -6.90 -15.48
N VAL A 614 25.21 -7.93 -15.09
CA VAL A 614 24.07 -8.42 -15.89
C VAL A 614 22.96 -7.36 -15.95
N GLY A 615 22.64 -6.71 -14.82
CA GLY A 615 21.66 -5.61 -14.78
C GLY A 615 22.05 -4.41 -15.66
N GLN A 616 23.32 -4.00 -15.64
CA GLN A 616 23.83 -2.94 -16.50
C GLN A 616 23.78 -3.33 -17.99
N ALA A 617 24.15 -4.57 -18.33
CA ALA A 617 24.09 -5.08 -19.70
C ALA A 617 22.66 -5.19 -20.24
N LEU A 618 21.67 -5.48 -19.38
CA LEU A 618 20.25 -5.47 -19.74
C LEU A 618 19.70 -4.04 -19.89
N ASN A 619 20.03 -3.14 -18.97
CA ASN A 619 19.63 -1.73 -19.05
C ASN A 619 20.17 -1.05 -20.33
N ALA A 620 21.41 -1.36 -20.74
CA ALA A 620 21.99 -0.90 -22.01
C ALA A 620 21.24 -1.39 -23.26
N GLU A 621 20.35 -2.37 -23.12
CA GLU A 621 19.47 -2.91 -24.16
C GLU A 621 18.00 -2.46 -24.03
N GLY A 622 17.71 -1.55 -23.07
CA GLY A 622 16.35 -1.05 -22.79
C GLY A 622 15.56 -1.92 -21.81
N ILE A 623 16.19 -2.98 -21.27
CA ILE A 623 15.53 -4.00 -20.43
C ILE A 623 15.73 -3.66 -18.95
N ALA A 624 14.65 -3.25 -18.29
CA ALA A 624 14.63 -2.91 -16.87
C ALA A 624 14.37 -4.17 -16.01
N VAL A 625 15.38 -4.60 -15.27
CA VAL A 625 15.29 -5.65 -14.22
C VAL A 625 15.85 -5.11 -12.91
N ARG A 626 15.55 -5.77 -11.78
CA ARG A 626 16.21 -5.47 -10.50
C ARG A 626 17.32 -6.46 -10.18
N THR A 627 18.37 -5.96 -9.55
CA THR A 627 19.47 -6.76 -8.99
C THR A 627 19.53 -6.61 -7.47
N GLY A 628 20.45 -7.30 -6.80
CA GLY A 628 20.61 -7.22 -5.36
C GLY A 628 19.76 -8.25 -4.59
N HIS A 629 19.41 -7.91 -3.34
CA HIS A 629 18.86 -8.84 -2.36
C HIS A 629 17.32 -8.85 -2.24
N HIS A 630 16.62 -8.07 -3.07
CA HIS A 630 15.14 -8.02 -3.21
C HIS A 630 14.33 -7.92 -1.91
N CYS A 631 14.91 -7.34 -0.86
CA CYS A 631 14.33 -7.33 0.50
C CYS A 631 13.90 -8.72 1.01
N ALA A 632 14.63 -9.79 0.65
CA ALA A 632 14.44 -11.15 1.14
C ALA A 632 15.78 -11.91 1.24
N GLN A 633 16.73 -11.36 2.01
CA GLN A 633 18.03 -11.99 2.24
C GLN A 633 17.97 -13.44 2.77
N PRO A 634 17.03 -13.84 3.67
CA PRO A 634 16.97 -15.22 4.16
C PRO A 634 16.76 -16.28 3.07
N ILE A 635 15.87 -16.03 2.09
CA ILE A 635 15.64 -17.00 1.01
C ILE A 635 16.83 -17.10 0.06
N LEU A 636 17.46 -15.97 -0.29
CA LEU A 636 18.65 -15.97 -1.14
C LEU A 636 19.80 -16.75 -0.48
N ARG A 637 20.03 -16.55 0.82
CA ARG A 637 21.03 -17.31 1.62
C ARG A 637 20.71 -18.80 1.68
N ARG A 638 19.44 -19.17 1.82
CA ARG A 638 18.96 -20.58 1.73
C ARG A 638 19.22 -21.21 0.35
N PHE A 639 19.35 -20.39 -0.71
CA PHE A 639 19.77 -20.77 -2.06
C PHE A 639 21.27 -20.54 -2.35
N GLY A 640 22.07 -20.20 -1.32
CA GLY A 640 23.52 -20.06 -1.40
C GLY A 640 24.04 -18.76 -2.04
N VAL A 641 23.24 -17.68 -2.06
CA VAL A 641 23.60 -16.39 -2.68
C VAL A 641 23.18 -15.20 -1.82
N GLU A 642 23.85 -14.06 -1.96
CA GLU A 642 23.41 -12.78 -1.36
C GLU A 642 22.51 -11.95 -2.30
N THR A 643 22.66 -12.14 -3.61
CA THR A 643 21.94 -11.38 -4.64
C THR A 643 21.46 -12.27 -5.79
N ALA A 644 20.44 -11.81 -6.51
CA ALA A 644 19.98 -12.40 -7.76
C ALA A 644 19.61 -11.30 -8.78
N VAL A 645 19.64 -11.62 -10.08
CA VAL A 645 18.95 -10.83 -11.10
C VAL A 645 17.49 -11.27 -11.10
N ARG A 646 16.55 -10.32 -11.05
CA ARG A 646 15.12 -10.59 -10.98
C ARG A 646 14.36 -9.86 -12.10
N PRO A 647 14.19 -10.51 -13.27
CA PRO A 647 13.04 -10.26 -14.13
C PRO A 647 11.77 -10.72 -13.40
N SER A 648 10.72 -9.92 -13.51
CA SER A 648 9.40 -10.17 -12.94
C SER A 648 8.34 -9.58 -13.86
N LEU A 649 7.32 -10.37 -14.18
CA LEU A 649 6.39 -10.16 -15.28
C LEU A 649 5.05 -9.61 -14.78
N ALA A 650 4.34 -8.93 -15.67
CA ALA A 650 2.92 -8.61 -15.54
C ALA A 650 2.22 -8.87 -16.89
N PHE A 651 0.89 -8.93 -16.90
CA PHE A 651 0.07 -9.26 -18.08
C PHE A 651 0.26 -8.37 -19.31
N TYR A 652 0.91 -7.20 -19.19
CA TYR A 652 1.27 -6.36 -20.34
C TYR A 652 2.61 -6.75 -20.99
N ASN A 653 3.40 -7.64 -20.40
CA ASN A 653 4.63 -8.14 -21.00
C ASN A 653 4.36 -9.16 -22.11
N THR A 654 5.33 -9.38 -23.00
CA THR A 654 5.19 -10.29 -24.15
C THR A 654 6.28 -11.36 -24.23
N PHE A 655 6.07 -12.39 -25.06
CA PHE A 655 7.09 -13.40 -25.36
C PHE A 655 8.33 -12.75 -26.01
N ASP A 656 8.14 -11.81 -26.95
CA ASP A 656 9.20 -11.03 -27.61
C ASP A 656 10.08 -10.26 -26.61
N GLU A 657 9.53 -9.81 -25.47
CA GLU A 657 10.29 -9.17 -24.40
C GLU A 657 11.14 -10.16 -23.60
N ILE A 658 10.66 -11.39 -23.44
CA ILE A 658 11.43 -12.50 -22.85
C ILE A 658 12.54 -12.94 -23.81
N ASP A 659 12.28 -12.99 -25.12
CA ASP A 659 13.32 -13.32 -26.12
C ASP A 659 14.44 -12.27 -26.17
N GLN A 660 14.12 -10.98 -25.96
CA GLN A 660 15.13 -9.94 -25.81
C GLN A 660 15.99 -10.16 -24.56
N LEU A 661 15.38 -10.43 -23.40
CA LEU A 661 16.10 -10.82 -22.16
C LEU A 661 17.01 -12.03 -22.39
N VAL A 662 16.46 -13.11 -22.97
CA VAL A 662 17.17 -14.36 -23.26
C VAL A 662 18.34 -14.14 -24.22
N THR A 663 18.15 -13.31 -25.24
CA THR A 663 19.20 -12.97 -26.22
C THR A 663 20.38 -12.27 -25.56
N VAL A 664 20.12 -11.28 -24.68
CA VAL A 664 21.17 -10.54 -23.97
C VAL A 664 21.91 -11.42 -22.98
N VAL A 665 21.20 -12.25 -22.21
CA VAL A 665 21.80 -13.17 -21.22
C VAL A 665 22.60 -14.28 -21.91
N ARG A 666 22.10 -14.83 -23.02
CA ARG A 666 22.81 -15.84 -23.84
C ARG A 666 24.06 -15.24 -24.51
N ARG A 667 24.05 -13.95 -24.86
CA ARG A 667 25.24 -13.21 -25.34
C ARG A 667 26.32 -13.10 -24.26
N LEU A 668 25.95 -12.76 -23.02
CA LEU A 668 26.90 -12.71 -21.88
C LEU A 668 27.49 -14.11 -21.59
N ALA A 669 26.66 -15.15 -21.54
CA ALA A 669 27.11 -16.54 -21.38
C ALA A 669 28.06 -17.04 -22.49
N GLY A 670 28.07 -16.38 -23.65
CA GLY A 670 29.02 -16.65 -24.74
C GLY A 670 30.38 -15.94 -24.60
N GLN A 671 30.49 -14.91 -23.76
CA GLN A 671 31.67 -14.03 -23.69
C GLN A 671 32.69 -14.40 -22.61
N ARG A 672 32.25 -15.03 -21.50
CA ARG A 672 33.12 -15.52 -20.41
C ARG A 672 33.00 -17.05 -20.30
N ARG A 673 33.60 -17.76 -21.25
CA ARG A 673 33.81 -19.22 -21.24
C ARG A 673 35.21 -19.57 -20.75
#